data_AF-A0A960UGW9-F1
#
_entry.id   AF-A0A960UGW9-F1
#
_cell.length_a   1.000
_cell.length_b   1.000
_cell.length_c   1.000
_cell.angle_alpha   90.00
_cell.angle_beta   90.00
_cell.angle_gamma   90.00
#
_symmetry.space_group_name_H-M   'P 1'
#
loop_
_entity.id
_entity.type
_entity.pdbx_description
1 polymer ?
#
loop_
_entity_poly.entity_id
_entity_poly.type
_entity_poly.pdbx_seq_one_letter_code
_entity_poly.pdbx_strand_id
1 'polypeptide(L)'
;MSAPRPAAASERLLALLRGELARARRAHWRAALGPALALSAAVLLAAVLILRFALPAGPGAGRAAATATWLLALAPLVAAFVWPWRRLPNARALLREAEAAADTRQLIETAADVAEGRLDGKGYSPALMDRLLAGAVERAAAGLPDPSQGPWPRRGRLALVALVPLVLLAGLPTGRGGLRPLALLLTPGDPEHYAERAWLELLPGDVDLLAGSALTLDLRERDLPWRFPGDLTLEIDATGDLFRPVALTPGASDGAWTLRRESVDQGFAYRARHGRTLSPTYRVNVYHPPMLDSLRVTATAPAYTQLPPRELTLQSGSLRVPEGSRLALSGLASSPLARAWLLGAGPADSLELDVDAGGLRLSGELDVREDAKLRLGMEDRRGTRSVTPTLIELTALPDRAPTVEILAPGPDADLDRDLRQPLEVSAADDYGVAALRLRAVKRGEADSLVTALPLGDAAGQPRASLDWTWDLGARWDLFPGDVVEYWLEVEDTHPGTPGRGMSAVQRLRVPSVAEIYAEIEQEDAQRNDTLEEMVDKGQQLQEQMRKLEEDLRADPDVDWERKQELEKTFENLEQMSEQLRDLNQGLAERSESLSENEMMRQEMADKLEKIQDLMEELRDTEAGDLLRRFQEMLENMNPETLPQELQDIRMDHEALMEQLERTQAMLEQLQRDQKMDALQRQVDEMIQRQQELRAETEAMPDSTGAESAEDAAQQSAEAADSTALGEQADAQDGEQQDQ
;
A
#
# COMPACT_ATOMS: atom_id res chain seq x y z
N MET A 1 87.89 -121.09 -65.74
CA MET A 1 86.82 -120.19 -66.20
C MET A 1 85.51 -120.62 -65.59
N SER A 2 84.85 -119.71 -64.87
CA SER A 2 83.40 -119.38 -64.95
C SER A 2 82.55 -120.19 -63.97
N ALA A 3 81.73 -119.66 -63.06
CA ALA A 3 81.13 -118.33 -62.83
C ALA A 3 80.72 -118.19 -61.33
N PRO A 4 80.35 -116.99 -60.81
CA PRO A 4 80.03 -116.79 -59.39
C PRO A 4 78.52 -116.93 -59.05
N ARG A 5 78.21 -117.28 -57.79
CA ARG A 5 76.98 -117.03 -56.98
C ARG A 5 75.63 -117.70 -57.36
N PRO A 6 74.86 -118.10 -56.31
CA PRO A 6 73.46 -117.64 -56.21
C PRO A 6 73.05 -117.03 -54.84
N ALA A 7 73.72 -117.34 -53.73
CA ALA A 7 73.21 -116.99 -52.38
C ALA A 7 73.12 -115.47 -52.04
N ALA A 8 73.95 -114.62 -52.66
CA ALA A 8 73.94 -113.17 -52.37
C ALA A 8 72.87 -112.37 -53.16
N ALA A 9 72.26 -112.98 -54.19
CA ALA A 9 71.22 -112.32 -54.99
C ALA A 9 69.85 -112.41 -54.32
N SER A 10 69.53 -113.56 -53.72
CA SER A 10 68.27 -113.80 -53.02
C SER A 10 68.09 -112.89 -51.80
N GLU A 11 69.12 -112.69 -50.96
CA GLU A 11 69.02 -111.77 -49.80
C GLU A 11 68.75 -110.31 -50.20
N ARG A 12 69.34 -109.84 -51.31
CA ARG A 12 69.10 -108.48 -51.82
C ARG A 12 67.66 -108.30 -52.31
N LEU A 13 67.11 -109.32 -52.98
CA LEU A 13 65.72 -109.35 -53.43
C LEU A 13 64.74 -109.34 -52.24
N LEU A 14 65.05 -110.07 -51.17
CA LEU A 14 64.26 -110.09 -49.94
C LEU A 14 64.24 -108.73 -49.21
N ALA A 15 65.38 -108.03 -49.16
CA ALA A 15 65.47 -106.70 -48.55
C ALA A 15 64.63 -105.65 -49.30
N LEU A 16 64.60 -105.72 -50.64
CA LEU A 16 63.79 -104.82 -51.48
C LEU A 16 62.28 -105.04 -51.26
N LEU A 17 61.83 -106.30 -51.22
CA LEU A 17 60.43 -106.65 -50.95
C LEU A 17 59.96 -106.14 -49.57
N ARG A 18 60.77 -106.31 -48.52
CA ARG A 18 60.48 -105.77 -47.18
C ARG A 18 60.38 -104.24 -47.19
N GLY A 19 61.21 -103.56 -47.98
CA GLY A 19 61.20 -102.11 -48.12
C GLY A 19 59.93 -101.55 -48.77
N GLU A 20 59.39 -102.23 -49.78
CA GLU A 20 58.13 -101.86 -50.44
C GLU A 20 56.92 -102.10 -49.53
N LEU A 21 56.87 -103.23 -48.82
CA LEU A 21 55.83 -103.53 -47.83
C LEU A 21 55.75 -102.48 -46.71
N ALA A 22 56.91 -102.02 -46.22
CA ALA A 22 56.98 -100.96 -45.21
C ALA A 22 56.54 -99.59 -45.74
N ARG A 23 56.69 -99.32 -47.05
CA ARG A 23 56.18 -98.10 -47.70
C ARG A 23 54.66 -98.14 -47.83
N ALA A 24 54.09 -99.25 -48.28
CA ALA A 24 52.64 -99.45 -48.37
C ALA A 24 51.94 -99.27 -47.01
N ARG A 25 52.53 -99.81 -45.93
CA ARG A 25 52.00 -99.67 -44.57
C ARG A 25 51.98 -98.20 -44.09
N ARG A 26 53.02 -97.42 -44.40
CA ARG A 26 53.10 -96.00 -44.04
C ARG A 26 52.14 -95.12 -44.84
N ALA A 27 51.93 -95.43 -46.12
CA ALA A 27 50.95 -94.74 -46.95
C ALA A 27 49.51 -94.95 -46.42
N HIS A 28 49.20 -96.17 -45.98
CA HIS A 28 47.88 -96.48 -45.39
C HIS A 28 47.62 -95.73 -44.08
N TRP A 29 48.60 -95.70 -43.17
CA TRP A 29 48.47 -94.92 -41.93
C TRP A 29 48.23 -93.44 -42.18
N ARG A 30 48.89 -92.85 -43.19
CA ARG A 30 48.68 -91.45 -43.59
C ARG A 30 47.29 -91.22 -44.20
N ALA A 31 46.79 -92.14 -45.01
CA ALA A 31 45.46 -92.05 -45.62
C ALA A 31 44.31 -92.21 -44.59
N ALA A 32 44.52 -92.98 -43.52
CA ALA A 32 43.54 -93.19 -42.46
C ALA A 32 43.50 -92.06 -41.41
N LEU A 33 44.64 -91.37 -41.18
CA LEU A 33 44.75 -90.33 -40.14
C LEU A 33 43.86 -89.10 -40.40
N GLY A 34 43.80 -88.65 -41.66
CA GLY A 34 43.04 -87.47 -42.09
C GLY A 34 41.54 -87.54 -41.77
N PRO A 35 40.80 -88.57 -42.22
CA PRO A 35 39.38 -88.68 -41.93
C PRO A 35 39.09 -88.91 -40.45
N ALA A 36 39.98 -89.58 -39.70
CA ALA A 36 39.82 -89.75 -38.26
C ALA A 36 39.91 -88.42 -37.50
N LEU A 37 40.86 -87.56 -37.86
CA LEU A 37 40.98 -86.20 -37.30
C LEU A 37 39.78 -85.33 -37.65
N ALA A 38 39.31 -85.36 -38.91
CA ALA A 38 38.13 -84.60 -39.33
C ALA A 38 36.86 -85.02 -38.57
N LEU A 39 36.67 -86.34 -38.33
CA LEU A 39 35.53 -86.83 -37.57
C LEU A 39 35.62 -86.42 -36.08
N SER A 40 36.82 -86.45 -35.48
CA SER A 40 37.00 -85.98 -34.11
C SER A 40 36.68 -84.49 -33.96
N ALA A 41 37.10 -83.66 -34.92
CA ALA A 41 36.78 -82.23 -34.93
C ALA A 41 35.26 -81.99 -35.07
N ALA A 42 34.57 -82.79 -35.89
CA ALA A 42 33.11 -82.72 -36.07
C ALA A 42 32.35 -83.02 -34.76
N VAL A 43 32.76 -84.08 -34.05
CA VAL A 43 32.16 -84.46 -32.77
C VAL A 43 32.40 -83.41 -31.70
N LEU A 44 33.61 -82.82 -31.67
CA LEU A 44 33.98 -81.77 -30.71
C LEU A 44 33.18 -80.48 -30.98
N LEU A 45 33.00 -80.09 -32.25
CA LEU A 45 32.17 -78.96 -32.64
C LEU A 45 30.69 -79.17 -32.26
N ALA A 46 30.16 -80.38 -32.52
CA ALA A 46 28.80 -80.73 -32.12
C ALA A 46 28.62 -80.67 -30.60
N ALA A 47 29.58 -81.15 -29.82
CA ALA A 47 29.56 -81.08 -28.36
C ALA A 47 29.57 -79.62 -27.85
N VAL A 48 30.36 -78.73 -28.46
CA VAL A 48 30.38 -77.30 -28.13
C VAL A 48 29.04 -76.61 -28.44
N LEU A 49 28.40 -76.96 -29.56
CA LEU A 49 27.08 -76.43 -29.93
C LEU A 49 25.99 -76.87 -28.95
N ILE A 50 26.02 -78.14 -28.53
CA ILE A 50 25.11 -78.67 -27.52
C ILE A 50 25.30 -77.96 -26.18
N LEU A 51 26.56 -77.77 -25.74
CA LEU A 51 26.86 -77.10 -24.48
C LEU A 51 26.42 -75.64 -24.49
N ARG A 52 26.59 -74.92 -25.61
CA ARG A 52 26.14 -73.54 -25.78
C ARG A 52 24.62 -73.38 -25.67
N PHE A 53 23.84 -74.34 -26.16
CA PHE A 53 22.37 -74.31 -26.10
C PHE A 53 21.80 -74.76 -24.73
N ALA A 54 22.52 -75.58 -23.97
CA ALA A 54 22.05 -76.09 -22.68
C ALA A 54 22.15 -75.08 -21.51
N LEU A 55 23.00 -74.05 -21.65
CA LEU A 55 23.37 -73.13 -20.57
C LEU A 55 22.37 -71.99 -20.23
N PRO A 56 21.55 -71.41 -21.14
CA PRO A 56 20.78 -70.20 -20.82
C PRO A 56 19.26 -70.34 -20.54
N ALA A 57 18.69 -71.54 -20.33
CA ALA A 57 17.25 -71.69 -20.04
C ALA A 57 16.97 -71.99 -18.56
N GLY A 58 16.05 -71.26 -17.91
CA GLY A 58 15.65 -71.43 -16.50
C GLY A 58 15.04 -72.81 -16.15
N PRO A 59 14.72 -73.07 -14.87
CA PRO A 59 14.34 -74.39 -14.39
C PRO A 59 12.93 -74.79 -14.87
N GLY A 60 12.83 -75.72 -15.81
CA GLY A 60 11.56 -76.26 -16.30
C GLY A 60 11.74 -77.61 -16.99
N ALA A 61 10.70 -78.44 -16.98
CA ALA A 61 10.67 -79.82 -17.49
C ALA A 61 11.13 -79.97 -18.96
N GLY A 62 11.10 -78.88 -19.74
CA GLY A 62 11.65 -78.84 -21.11
C GLY A 62 13.17 -79.07 -21.18
N ARG A 63 13.94 -78.81 -20.11
CA ARG A 63 15.39 -79.06 -20.10
C ARG A 63 15.70 -80.55 -20.19
N ALA A 64 15.01 -81.41 -19.44
CA ALA A 64 15.25 -82.84 -19.43
C ALA A 64 14.96 -83.47 -20.80
N ALA A 65 13.87 -83.05 -21.45
CA ALA A 65 13.50 -83.51 -22.77
C ALA A 65 14.51 -83.07 -23.85
N ALA A 66 14.97 -81.82 -23.81
CA ALA A 66 15.98 -81.30 -24.74
C ALA A 66 17.34 -81.95 -24.52
N THR A 67 17.81 -82.10 -23.27
CA THR A 67 19.08 -82.78 -22.99
C THR A 67 19.04 -84.26 -23.37
N ALA A 68 17.90 -84.93 -23.19
CA ALA A 68 17.73 -86.33 -23.59
C ALA A 68 17.76 -86.50 -25.11
N THR A 69 17.09 -85.63 -25.87
CA THR A 69 17.13 -85.67 -27.34
C THR A 69 18.54 -85.41 -27.88
N TRP A 70 19.28 -84.49 -27.28
CA TRP A 70 20.67 -84.23 -27.67
C TRP A 70 21.64 -85.35 -27.28
N LEU A 71 21.48 -86.00 -26.12
CA LEU A 71 22.25 -87.19 -25.75
C LEU A 71 21.96 -88.37 -26.70
N LEU A 72 20.70 -88.54 -27.13
CA LEU A 72 20.32 -89.55 -28.11
C LEU A 72 20.92 -89.27 -29.49
N ALA A 73 21.04 -87.99 -29.88
CA ALA A 73 21.69 -87.57 -31.12
C ALA A 73 23.24 -87.71 -31.09
N LEU A 74 23.85 -87.68 -29.89
CA LEU A 74 25.29 -87.88 -29.72
C LEU A 74 25.72 -89.35 -29.88
N ALA A 75 24.87 -90.30 -29.49
CA ALA A 75 25.14 -91.73 -29.57
C ALA A 75 25.53 -92.26 -30.98
N PRO A 76 24.82 -91.92 -32.08
CA PRO A 76 25.22 -92.35 -33.42
C PRO A 76 26.53 -91.70 -33.89
N LEU A 77 26.83 -90.47 -33.46
CA LEU A 77 28.09 -89.79 -33.79
C LEU A 77 29.30 -90.44 -33.10
N VAL A 78 29.15 -90.82 -31.82
CA VAL A 78 30.19 -91.56 -31.09
C VAL A 78 30.34 -92.98 -31.65
N ALA A 79 29.23 -93.66 -32.01
CA ALA A 79 29.28 -94.97 -32.66
C ALA A 79 29.98 -94.90 -34.04
N ALA A 80 29.69 -93.87 -34.84
CA ALA A 80 30.36 -93.61 -36.11
C ALA A 80 31.86 -93.28 -35.94
N PHE A 81 32.26 -92.73 -34.80
CA PHE A 81 33.66 -92.49 -34.45
C PHE A 81 34.41 -93.77 -34.04
N VAL A 82 33.80 -94.62 -33.23
CA VAL A 82 34.46 -95.83 -32.69
C VAL A 82 34.47 -97.00 -33.68
N TRP A 83 33.45 -97.12 -34.54
CA TRP A 83 33.34 -98.21 -35.52
C TRP A 83 34.54 -98.33 -36.49
N PRO A 84 35.04 -97.26 -37.14
CA PRO A 84 36.18 -97.37 -38.05
C PRO A 84 37.48 -97.76 -37.33
N TRP A 85 37.67 -97.36 -36.08
CA TRP A 85 38.85 -97.73 -35.28
C TRP A 85 38.85 -99.20 -34.86
N ARG A 86 37.67 -99.79 -34.64
CA ARG A 86 37.53 -101.23 -34.32
C ARG A 86 37.74 -102.15 -35.53
N ARG A 87 37.74 -101.63 -36.76
CA ARG A 87 37.90 -102.39 -38.01
C ARG A 87 39.06 -101.89 -38.87
N LEU A 88 40.22 -101.59 -38.28
CA LEU A 88 41.44 -101.40 -39.07
C LEU A 88 41.83 -102.76 -39.72
N PRO A 89 41.79 -102.90 -41.05
CA PRO A 89 42.20 -104.14 -41.70
C PRO A 89 43.71 -104.37 -41.50
N ASN A 90 44.08 -105.60 -41.14
CA ASN A 90 45.48 -105.98 -41.04
C ASN A 90 46.17 -105.83 -42.41
N ALA A 91 47.45 -105.45 -42.43
CA ALA A 91 48.21 -105.18 -43.67
C ALA A 91 48.14 -106.31 -44.73
N ARG A 92 47.87 -107.56 -44.32
CA ARG A 92 47.68 -108.72 -45.22
C ARG A 92 46.33 -108.74 -45.94
N ALA A 93 45.26 -108.27 -45.29
CA ALA A 93 43.94 -108.20 -45.94
C ALA A 93 43.97 -107.24 -47.13
N LEU A 94 44.75 -106.16 -47.01
CA LEU A 94 45.00 -105.19 -48.08
C LEU A 94 45.89 -105.75 -49.19
N LEU A 95 46.85 -106.64 -48.87
CA LEU A 95 47.64 -107.32 -49.91
C LEU A 95 46.77 -108.27 -50.74
N ARG A 96 45.87 -109.02 -50.10
CA ARG A 96 44.92 -109.90 -50.83
C ARG A 96 43.96 -109.12 -51.71
N GLU A 97 43.48 -107.97 -51.25
CA GLU A 97 42.61 -107.10 -52.06
C GLU A 97 43.38 -106.48 -53.23
N ALA A 98 44.64 -106.09 -53.03
CA ALA A 98 45.52 -105.59 -54.09
C ALA A 98 45.88 -106.68 -55.11
N GLU A 99 46.15 -107.91 -54.66
CA GLU A 99 46.41 -109.07 -55.53
C GLU A 99 45.17 -109.53 -56.30
N ALA A 100 43.99 -109.47 -55.68
CA ALA A 100 42.71 -109.75 -56.33
C ALA A 100 42.39 -108.73 -57.43
N ALA A 101 42.78 -107.47 -57.24
CA ALA A 101 42.62 -106.42 -58.25
C ALA A 101 43.61 -106.54 -59.43
N ALA A 102 44.76 -107.21 -59.23
CA ALA A 102 45.84 -107.34 -60.20
C ALA A 102 45.98 -108.76 -60.82
N ASP A 103 45.00 -109.65 -60.59
CA ASP A 103 44.92 -111.04 -61.10
C ASP A 103 46.21 -111.87 -60.94
N THR A 104 46.93 -111.70 -59.83
CA THR A 104 48.29 -112.24 -59.63
C THR A 104 48.36 -113.54 -58.81
N ARG A 105 47.24 -114.29 -58.73
CA ARG A 105 47.08 -115.63 -58.11
C ARG A 105 48.17 -116.03 -57.09
N GLN A 106 48.17 -115.36 -55.93
CA GLN A 106 48.98 -115.65 -54.72
C GLN A 106 50.51 -115.63 -54.87
N LEU A 107 51.05 -115.07 -55.96
CA LEU A 107 52.48 -115.12 -56.24
C LEU A 107 53.31 -114.21 -55.32
N ILE A 108 52.75 -113.07 -54.89
CA ILE A 108 53.42 -112.11 -54.00
C ILE A 108 53.24 -112.52 -52.52
N GLU A 109 52.06 -113.01 -52.11
CA GLU A 109 51.82 -113.59 -50.78
C GLU A 109 52.80 -114.73 -50.48
N THR A 110 52.98 -115.66 -51.43
CA THR A 110 53.91 -116.79 -51.26
C THR A 110 55.37 -116.34 -51.20
N ALA A 111 55.76 -115.36 -52.03
CA ALA A 111 57.11 -114.79 -51.99
C ALA A 111 57.37 -113.99 -50.70
N ALA A 112 56.35 -113.33 -50.15
CA ALA A 112 56.42 -112.63 -48.87
C ALA A 112 56.54 -113.60 -47.68
N ASP A 113 55.88 -114.76 -47.72
CA ASP A 113 56.02 -115.80 -46.69
C ASP A 113 57.43 -116.42 -46.67
N VAL A 114 58.05 -116.61 -47.85
CA VAL A 114 59.47 -116.97 -47.96
C VAL A 114 60.36 -115.84 -47.44
N ALA A 115 60.03 -114.58 -47.77
CA ALA A 115 60.79 -113.40 -47.33
C ALA A 115 60.74 -113.15 -45.82
N GLU A 116 59.61 -113.44 -45.17
CA GLU A 116 59.44 -113.33 -43.72
C GLU A 116 60.01 -114.54 -42.97
N GLY A 117 60.57 -115.54 -43.67
CA GLY A 117 61.15 -116.73 -43.07
C GLY A 117 60.11 -117.68 -42.46
N ARG A 118 58.87 -117.63 -42.96
CA ARG A 118 57.76 -118.50 -42.50
C ARG A 118 57.71 -119.84 -43.23
N LEU A 119 58.32 -119.91 -44.41
CA LEU A 119 58.51 -121.14 -45.18
C LEU A 119 60.01 -121.49 -45.18
N ASP A 120 60.37 -122.60 -44.53
CA ASP A 120 61.72 -123.13 -44.56
C ASP A 120 62.00 -123.71 -45.95
N GLY A 121 62.77 -123.02 -46.79
CA GLY A 121 63.13 -123.42 -48.16
C GLY A 121 63.96 -124.70 -48.29
N LYS A 122 64.03 -125.54 -47.24
CA LYS A 122 64.71 -126.83 -47.19
C LYS A 122 63.85 -127.90 -47.88
N GLY A 123 63.86 -127.92 -49.21
CA GLY A 123 63.13 -128.95 -49.99
C GLY A 123 62.83 -128.58 -51.45
N TYR A 124 63.04 -127.33 -51.83
CA TYR A 124 62.80 -126.84 -53.19
C TYR A 124 64.13 -126.55 -53.90
N SER A 125 64.17 -126.71 -55.23
CA SER A 125 65.40 -126.45 -55.99
C SER A 125 65.76 -124.96 -55.93
N PRO A 126 67.04 -124.60 -55.73
CA PRO A 126 67.46 -123.21 -55.61
C PRO A 126 67.03 -122.35 -56.83
N ALA A 127 67.08 -122.94 -58.02
CA ALA A 127 66.69 -122.25 -59.26
C ALA A 127 65.19 -121.92 -59.33
N LEU A 128 64.31 -122.74 -58.73
CA LEU A 128 62.87 -122.48 -58.71
C LEU A 128 62.54 -121.36 -57.71
N MET A 129 63.20 -121.35 -56.55
CA MET A 129 63.03 -120.30 -55.55
C MET A 129 63.53 -118.95 -56.07
N ASP A 130 64.68 -118.93 -56.74
CA ASP A 130 65.22 -117.71 -57.36
C ASP A 130 64.29 -117.19 -58.46
N ARG A 131 63.67 -118.07 -59.27
CA ARG A 131 62.65 -117.63 -60.26
C ARG A 131 61.37 -117.11 -59.61
N LEU A 132 60.93 -117.70 -58.49
CA LEU A 132 59.72 -117.26 -57.79
C LEU A 132 59.95 -115.89 -57.13
N LEU A 133 61.10 -115.71 -56.48
CA LEU A 133 61.52 -114.43 -55.90
C LEU A 133 61.80 -113.37 -56.98
N ALA A 134 62.46 -113.72 -58.08
CA ALA A 134 62.69 -112.79 -59.19
C ALA A 134 61.36 -112.38 -59.84
N GLY A 135 60.44 -113.32 -60.06
CA GLY A 135 59.12 -113.05 -60.63
C GLY A 135 58.20 -112.25 -59.71
N ALA A 136 58.38 -112.36 -58.38
CA ALA A 136 57.71 -111.53 -57.39
C ALA A 136 58.31 -110.12 -57.29
N VAL A 137 59.64 -110.00 -57.39
CA VAL A 137 60.33 -108.69 -57.37
C VAL A 137 60.08 -107.90 -58.64
N GLU A 138 60.11 -108.53 -59.82
CA GLU A 138 59.83 -107.85 -61.08
C GLU A 138 58.40 -107.28 -61.10
N ARG A 139 57.43 -108.02 -60.54
CA ARG A 139 56.04 -107.55 -60.42
C ARG A 139 55.83 -106.56 -59.28
N ALA A 140 56.55 -106.68 -58.17
CA ALA A 140 56.55 -105.66 -57.12
C ALA A 140 57.19 -104.35 -57.60
N ALA A 141 58.23 -104.43 -58.46
CA ALA A 141 58.88 -103.29 -59.09
C ALA A 141 58.01 -102.64 -60.17
N ALA A 142 57.09 -103.39 -60.79
CA ALA A 142 56.06 -102.84 -61.68
C ALA A 142 55.02 -101.96 -60.94
N GLY A 143 55.07 -101.91 -59.60
CA GLY A 143 54.27 -101.03 -58.76
C GLY A 143 53.06 -101.76 -58.16
N LEU A 144 53.03 -101.85 -56.83
CA LEU A 144 51.82 -102.26 -56.11
C LEU A 144 50.73 -101.18 -56.29
N PRO A 145 49.46 -101.56 -56.55
CA PRO A 145 48.36 -100.60 -56.61
C PRO A 145 48.31 -99.76 -55.33
N ASP A 146 48.27 -98.43 -55.47
CA ASP A 146 48.26 -97.53 -54.32
C ASP A 146 47.01 -97.78 -53.45
N PRO A 147 47.17 -98.18 -52.17
CA PRO A 147 46.04 -98.43 -51.28
C PRO A 147 45.18 -97.17 -51.02
N SER A 148 45.62 -95.99 -51.44
CA SER A 148 44.83 -94.74 -51.45
C SER A 148 43.66 -94.74 -52.45
N GLN A 149 43.59 -95.70 -53.38
CA GLN A 149 42.52 -95.79 -54.39
C GLN A 149 41.35 -96.71 -53.97
N GLY A 150 41.42 -97.33 -52.78
CA GLY A 150 40.34 -98.14 -52.23
C GLY A 150 39.08 -97.36 -51.83
N PRO A 151 37.98 -98.04 -51.46
CA PRO A 151 36.70 -97.40 -51.14
C PRO A 151 36.70 -96.57 -49.85
N TRP A 152 37.70 -96.73 -48.98
CA TRP A 152 37.78 -96.07 -47.68
C TRP A 152 38.00 -94.53 -47.77
N PRO A 153 38.94 -94.00 -48.57
CA PRO A 153 39.11 -92.55 -48.74
C PRO A 153 37.95 -91.84 -49.45
N ARG A 154 37.11 -92.54 -50.22
CA ARG A 154 35.87 -91.96 -50.79
C ARG A 154 34.83 -91.67 -49.71
N ARG A 155 34.72 -92.53 -48.69
CA ARG A 155 33.80 -92.35 -47.55
C ARG A 155 34.26 -91.23 -46.60
N GLY A 156 35.57 -91.02 -46.47
CA GLY A 156 36.13 -89.89 -45.70
C GLY A 156 35.84 -88.51 -46.30
N ARG A 157 35.78 -88.39 -47.64
CA ARG A 157 35.43 -87.14 -48.33
C ARG A 157 33.95 -86.77 -48.17
N LEU A 158 33.06 -87.76 -48.10
CA LEU A 158 31.62 -87.54 -47.83
C LEU A 158 31.37 -87.02 -46.41
N ALA A 159 32.16 -87.46 -45.42
CA ALA A 159 32.07 -86.95 -44.04
C ALA A 159 32.45 -85.46 -43.93
N LEU A 160 33.36 -84.98 -44.78
CA LEU A 160 33.75 -83.57 -44.88
C LEU A 160 32.62 -82.68 -45.45
N VAL A 161 31.84 -83.20 -46.40
CA VAL A 161 30.68 -82.49 -46.96
C VAL A 161 29.56 -82.35 -45.92
N ALA A 162 29.39 -83.33 -45.02
CA ALA A 162 28.42 -83.25 -43.93
C ALA A 162 28.77 -82.20 -42.84
N LEU A 163 30.01 -81.70 -42.81
CA LEU A 163 30.46 -80.70 -41.82
C LEU A 163 30.00 -79.27 -42.16
N VAL A 164 29.85 -78.98 -43.46
CA VAL A 164 29.45 -77.66 -43.98
C VAL A 164 28.08 -77.21 -43.47
N PRO A 165 26.99 -78.02 -43.53
CA PRO A 165 25.69 -77.59 -42.99
C PRO A 165 25.73 -77.40 -41.46
N LEU A 166 26.56 -78.14 -40.73
CA LEU A 166 26.69 -78.02 -39.28
C LEU A 166 27.35 -76.67 -38.87
N VAL A 167 28.36 -76.23 -39.63
CA VAL A 167 29.01 -74.92 -39.44
C VAL A 167 28.09 -73.78 -39.85
N LEU A 168 27.31 -73.95 -40.92
CA LEU A 168 26.29 -72.97 -41.35
C LEU A 168 25.18 -72.79 -40.30
N LEU A 169 24.74 -73.89 -39.67
CA LEU A 169 23.75 -73.82 -38.58
C LEU A 169 24.31 -73.13 -37.32
N ALA A 170 25.61 -73.29 -37.05
CA ALA A 170 26.30 -72.66 -35.93
C ALA A 170 26.46 -71.13 -36.08
N GLY A 171 26.45 -70.62 -37.32
CA GLY A 171 26.60 -69.19 -37.63
C GLY A 171 25.32 -68.35 -37.51
N LEU A 172 24.17 -68.96 -37.26
CA LEU A 172 22.89 -68.23 -37.14
C LEU A 172 22.79 -67.50 -35.79
N PRO A 173 22.62 -66.16 -35.76
CA PRO A 173 22.58 -65.38 -34.53
C PRO A 173 21.32 -65.67 -33.69
N THR A 174 21.53 -66.23 -32.51
CA THR A 174 20.50 -66.64 -31.54
C THR A 174 20.01 -65.46 -30.69
N GLY A 175 19.24 -64.56 -31.29
CA GLY A 175 18.46 -63.54 -30.58
C GLY A 175 17.00 -63.54 -31.05
N ARG A 176 16.08 -63.02 -30.23
CA ARG A 176 14.64 -62.87 -30.57
C ARG A 176 14.34 -62.03 -31.84
N GLY A 177 15.36 -61.54 -32.55
CA GLY A 177 15.26 -60.82 -33.84
C GLY A 177 16.06 -61.44 -35.00
N GLY A 178 16.56 -62.68 -34.88
CA GLY A 178 17.53 -63.26 -35.82
C GLY A 178 17.05 -63.63 -37.25
N LEU A 179 15.75 -63.48 -37.56
CA LEU A 179 15.18 -63.69 -38.91
C LEU A 179 14.60 -62.41 -39.54
N ARG A 180 14.73 -61.26 -38.87
CA ARG A 180 14.17 -59.97 -39.32
C ARG A 180 14.68 -59.45 -40.68
N PRO A 181 15.94 -59.63 -41.11
CA PRO A 181 16.37 -59.13 -42.41
C PRO A 181 15.81 -59.93 -43.60
N LEU A 182 15.37 -61.18 -43.40
CA LEU A 182 14.73 -61.98 -44.45
C LEU A 182 13.22 -61.68 -44.59
N ALA A 183 12.56 -61.26 -43.51
CA ALA A 183 11.17 -60.81 -43.53
C ALA A 183 10.98 -59.50 -44.34
N LEU A 184 12.03 -58.65 -44.38
CA LEU A 184 12.05 -57.38 -45.12
C LEU A 184 11.89 -57.54 -46.65
N LEU A 185 12.19 -58.71 -47.20
CA LEU A 185 12.08 -59.03 -48.62
C LEU A 185 10.72 -59.63 -49.01
N LEU A 186 9.90 -60.04 -48.03
CA LEU A 186 8.68 -60.83 -48.27
C LEU A 186 7.37 -60.06 -47.97
N THR A 187 7.40 -58.94 -47.23
CA THR A 187 6.21 -58.11 -46.97
C THR A 187 6.49 -56.60 -47.13
N PRO A 188 6.35 -56.03 -48.34
CA PRO A 188 6.65 -54.62 -48.60
C PRO A 188 5.62 -53.61 -48.05
N GLY A 189 4.60 -54.05 -47.32
CA GLY A 189 3.41 -53.25 -46.99
C GLY A 189 3.02 -53.16 -45.51
N ASP A 190 3.82 -53.67 -44.56
CA ASP A 190 3.47 -53.62 -43.13
C ASP A 190 3.80 -52.24 -42.50
N PRO A 191 2.80 -51.46 -42.03
CA PRO A 191 3.01 -50.13 -41.45
C PRO A 191 3.79 -50.13 -40.13
N GLU A 192 3.80 -51.26 -39.41
CA GLU A 192 4.43 -51.37 -38.08
C GLU A 192 5.95 -51.17 -38.11
N HIS A 193 6.59 -51.39 -39.27
CA HIS A 193 8.06 -51.33 -39.41
C HIS A 193 8.61 -49.91 -39.64
N TYR A 194 7.75 -48.91 -39.91
CA TYR A 194 8.17 -47.53 -40.15
C TYR A 194 7.94 -46.60 -38.94
N ALA A 195 7.18 -47.04 -37.95
CA ALA A 195 6.85 -46.26 -36.75
C ALA A 195 8.09 -45.88 -35.91
N GLU A 196 9.16 -46.68 -35.96
CA GLU A 196 10.39 -46.44 -35.20
C GLU A 196 11.29 -45.33 -35.79
N ARG A 197 10.96 -44.74 -36.96
CA ARG A 197 11.73 -43.67 -37.62
C ARG A 197 10.97 -42.36 -37.86
N ALA A 198 9.75 -42.21 -37.35
CA ALA A 198 9.01 -40.95 -37.42
C ALA A 198 9.52 -39.97 -36.35
N TRP A 199 10.08 -38.83 -36.78
CA TRP A 199 10.36 -37.67 -35.93
C TRP A 199 9.28 -36.59 -36.17
N LEU A 200 8.50 -36.31 -35.13
CA LEU A 200 7.50 -35.24 -35.13
C LEU A 200 8.18 -33.97 -34.63
N GLU A 201 8.26 -32.94 -35.47
CA GLU A 201 8.79 -31.64 -35.09
C GLU A 201 7.62 -30.74 -34.65
N LEU A 202 7.56 -30.41 -33.35
CA LEU A 202 6.63 -29.42 -32.81
C LEU A 202 7.37 -28.10 -32.65
N LEU A 203 6.86 -27.08 -33.32
CA LEU A 203 7.30 -25.69 -33.19
C LEU A 203 6.19 -24.93 -32.47
N PRO A 204 6.52 -24.07 -31.48
CA PRO A 204 7.85 -23.60 -31.09
C PRO A 204 8.57 -24.40 -29.98
N GLY A 205 7.97 -25.45 -29.42
CA GLY A 205 8.55 -26.20 -28.29
C GLY A 205 8.16 -25.60 -26.93
N ASP A 206 9.12 -25.40 -26.02
CA ASP A 206 8.84 -24.72 -24.75
C ASP A 206 8.68 -23.22 -24.99
N VAL A 207 7.55 -22.65 -24.58
CA VAL A 207 7.23 -21.25 -24.85
C VAL A 207 6.58 -20.59 -23.65
N ASP A 208 7.08 -19.40 -23.33
CA ASP A 208 6.55 -18.50 -22.32
C ASP A 208 5.66 -17.45 -23.01
N LEU A 209 4.39 -17.37 -22.62
CA LEU A 209 3.41 -16.46 -23.22
C LEU A 209 2.74 -15.58 -22.17
N LEU A 210 2.37 -14.37 -22.58
CA LEU A 210 1.49 -13.51 -21.80
C LEU A 210 0.07 -14.09 -21.82
N ALA A 211 -0.61 -14.10 -20.68
CA ALA A 211 -2.00 -14.50 -20.59
C ALA A 211 -2.86 -13.74 -21.61
N GLY A 212 -3.71 -14.45 -22.34
CA GLY A 212 -4.57 -13.88 -23.38
C GLY A 212 -3.93 -13.79 -24.77
N SER A 213 -2.65 -14.13 -24.93
CA SER A 213 -1.99 -14.11 -26.25
C SER A 213 -2.39 -15.31 -27.11
N ALA A 214 -2.39 -15.10 -28.44
CA ALA A 214 -2.67 -16.14 -29.40
C ALA A 214 -1.45 -17.06 -29.57
N LEU A 215 -1.67 -18.37 -29.52
CA LEU A 215 -0.64 -19.39 -29.72
C LEU A 215 -0.95 -20.20 -30.97
N THR A 216 0.02 -20.25 -31.88
CA THR A 216 0.03 -21.16 -33.04
C THR A 216 1.03 -22.27 -32.78
N LEU A 217 0.52 -23.51 -32.67
CA LEU A 217 1.34 -24.71 -32.60
C LEU A 217 1.41 -25.32 -33.99
N ASP A 218 2.61 -25.36 -34.55
CA ASP A 218 2.88 -25.95 -35.86
C ASP A 218 3.53 -27.32 -35.66
N LEU A 219 2.87 -28.33 -36.22
CA LEU A 219 3.33 -29.71 -36.23
C LEU A 219 3.76 -30.07 -37.64
N ARG A 220 5.03 -30.42 -37.81
CA ARG A 220 5.60 -30.79 -39.12
C ARG A 220 6.11 -32.22 -39.08
N GLU A 221 5.75 -32.99 -40.11
CA GLU A 221 6.39 -34.27 -40.44
C GLU A 221 7.52 -34.02 -41.44
N ARG A 222 8.76 -34.38 -41.11
CA ARG A 222 9.94 -34.10 -41.95
C ARG A 222 10.49 -35.37 -42.62
N ASP A 223 10.80 -35.26 -43.91
CA ASP A 223 11.57 -36.21 -44.75
C ASP A 223 11.13 -37.68 -44.75
N LEU A 224 9.92 -37.96 -45.25
CA LEU A 224 9.50 -39.32 -45.60
C LEU A 224 8.93 -39.39 -47.03
N PRO A 225 9.34 -40.36 -47.85
CA PRO A 225 8.85 -40.51 -49.23
C PRO A 225 7.38 -40.96 -49.35
N TRP A 226 6.70 -41.31 -48.24
CA TRP A 226 5.30 -41.79 -48.23
C TRP A 226 4.57 -41.35 -46.94
N ARG A 227 3.24 -41.20 -47.01
CA ARG A 227 2.37 -40.86 -45.86
C ARG A 227 2.15 -42.09 -44.95
N PHE A 228 2.21 -41.91 -43.63
CA PHE A 228 1.83 -42.95 -42.68
C PHE A 228 0.30 -43.12 -42.63
N PRO A 229 -0.22 -44.37 -42.56
CA PRO A 229 -1.61 -44.59 -42.20
C PRO A 229 -1.79 -44.46 -40.68
N GLY A 230 -2.55 -43.45 -40.25
CA GLY A 230 -2.92 -43.22 -38.83
C GLY A 230 -3.45 -41.82 -38.58
N ASP A 231 -4.21 -41.64 -37.50
CA ASP A 231 -4.70 -40.32 -37.09
C ASP A 231 -3.61 -39.59 -36.30
N LEU A 232 -3.19 -38.43 -36.80
CA LEU A 232 -2.31 -37.51 -36.06
C LEU A 232 -3.14 -36.71 -35.06
N THR A 233 -2.81 -36.83 -33.77
CA THR A 233 -3.53 -36.14 -32.70
C THR A 233 -2.58 -35.35 -31.82
N LEU A 234 -2.92 -34.10 -31.53
CA LEU A 234 -2.23 -33.31 -30.52
C LEU A 234 -2.87 -33.61 -29.16
N GLU A 235 -2.09 -33.95 -28.16
CA GLU A 235 -2.59 -34.14 -26.82
C GLU A 235 -2.17 -32.96 -25.92
N ILE A 236 -3.14 -32.38 -25.23
CA ILE A 236 -2.94 -31.27 -24.29
C ILE A 236 -3.35 -31.72 -22.89
N ASP A 237 -2.49 -31.44 -21.92
CA ASP A 237 -2.75 -31.60 -20.49
C ASP A 237 -2.78 -30.22 -19.81
N ALA A 238 -3.99 -29.74 -19.55
CA ALA A 238 -4.23 -28.42 -18.94
C ALA A 238 -4.32 -28.46 -17.41
N THR A 239 -4.55 -29.63 -16.81
CA THR A 239 -4.75 -29.77 -15.35
C THR A 239 -3.62 -30.55 -14.66
N GLY A 240 -2.69 -31.13 -15.42
CA GLY A 240 -1.54 -31.89 -14.89
C GLY A 240 -1.83 -33.36 -14.62
N ASP A 241 -3.00 -33.85 -15.04
CA ASP A 241 -3.51 -35.18 -14.72
C ASP A 241 -3.63 -36.09 -15.95
N LEU A 242 -4.22 -35.58 -17.05
CA LEU A 242 -4.59 -36.39 -18.21
C LEU A 242 -4.43 -35.61 -19.52
N PHE A 243 -3.62 -36.16 -20.41
CA PHE A 243 -3.49 -35.71 -21.80
C PHE A 243 -4.78 -36.00 -22.59
N ARG A 244 -5.46 -34.94 -23.06
CA ARG A 244 -6.68 -35.04 -23.88
C ARG A 244 -6.36 -34.75 -25.35
N PRO A 245 -6.88 -35.56 -26.30
CA PRO A 245 -6.66 -35.32 -27.72
C PRO A 245 -7.44 -34.09 -28.20
N VAL A 246 -6.79 -33.29 -29.02
CA VAL A 246 -7.30 -32.08 -29.67
C VAL A 246 -7.11 -32.23 -31.17
N ALA A 247 -8.17 -31.94 -31.93
CA ALA A 247 -8.15 -32.01 -33.38
C ALA A 247 -7.30 -30.86 -33.95
N LEU A 248 -6.48 -31.18 -34.96
CA LEU A 248 -5.65 -30.22 -35.67
C LEU A 248 -6.29 -29.83 -37.00
N THR A 249 -6.05 -28.61 -37.48
CA THR A 249 -6.41 -28.22 -38.85
C THR A 249 -5.22 -28.46 -39.80
N PRO A 250 -5.45 -28.99 -41.02
CA PRO A 250 -4.37 -29.16 -41.99
C PRO A 250 -3.84 -27.78 -42.44
N GLY A 251 -2.51 -27.62 -42.40
CA GLY A 251 -1.81 -26.39 -42.76
C GLY A 251 -1.61 -26.23 -44.27
N ALA A 252 -1.01 -25.10 -44.69
CA ALA A 252 -0.86 -24.71 -46.10
C ALA A 252 0.13 -25.57 -46.92
N SER A 253 0.87 -26.48 -46.28
CA SER A 253 1.86 -27.37 -46.90
C SER A 253 1.57 -28.83 -46.56
N ASP A 254 1.78 -29.74 -47.51
CA ASP A 254 1.64 -31.18 -47.31
C ASP A 254 2.53 -31.65 -46.13
N GLY A 255 1.93 -32.26 -45.09
CA GLY A 255 2.62 -32.73 -43.89
C GLY A 255 2.78 -31.69 -42.76
N ALA A 256 2.08 -30.56 -42.83
CA ALA A 256 1.99 -29.59 -41.74
C ALA A 256 0.57 -29.51 -41.17
N TRP A 257 0.45 -29.51 -39.86
CA TRP A 257 -0.79 -29.30 -39.13
C TRP A 257 -0.63 -28.15 -38.17
N THR A 258 -1.67 -27.34 -38.02
CA THR A 258 -1.63 -26.15 -37.19
C THR A 258 -2.76 -26.19 -36.18
N LEU A 259 -2.47 -25.81 -34.94
CA LEU A 259 -3.50 -25.46 -33.95
C LEU A 259 -3.31 -24.01 -33.57
N ARG A 260 -4.31 -23.19 -33.87
CA ARG A 260 -4.37 -21.80 -33.41
C ARG A 260 -5.34 -21.70 -32.25
N ARG A 261 -4.84 -21.24 -31.09
CA ARG A 261 -5.67 -20.76 -29.99
C ARG A 261 -5.63 -19.24 -29.99
N GLU A 262 -6.80 -18.61 -29.95
CA GLU A 262 -6.90 -17.15 -29.95
C GLU A 262 -6.50 -16.53 -28.60
N SER A 263 -6.75 -17.24 -27.50
CA SER A 263 -6.42 -16.82 -26.13
C SER A 263 -5.92 -18.00 -25.31
N VAL A 264 -4.78 -17.85 -24.64
CA VAL A 264 -4.23 -18.84 -23.70
C VAL A 264 -4.08 -18.19 -22.32
N ASP A 265 -4.94 -18.58 -21.38
CA ASP A 265 -5.01 -17.96 -20.04
C ASP A 265 -4.33 -18.78 -18.94
N GLN A 266 -4.12 -20.07 -19.17
CA GLN A 266 -3.48 -20.99 -18.23
C GLN A 266 -2.41 -21.81 -18.94
N GLY A 267 -1.31 -22.07 -18.23
CA GLY A 267 -0.23 -22.93 -18.73
C GLY A 267 -0.68 -24.38 -18.90
N PHE A 268 -0.12 -25.08 -19.88
CA PHE A 268 -0.43 -26.48 -20.15
C PHE A 268 0.76 -27.21 -20.75
N ALA A 269 0.80 -28.53 -20.57
CA ALA A 269 1.76 -29.39 -21.26
C ALA A 269 1.14 -29.93 -22.55
N TYR A 270 1.91 -30.06 -23.62
CA TYR A 270 1.43 -30.59 -24.89
C TYR A 270 2.43 -31.53 -25.55
N ARG A 271 1.92 -32.51 -26.28
CA ARG A 271 2.70 -33.48 -27.06
C ARG A 271 1.92 -33.94 -28.28
N ALA A 272 2.60 -34.28 -29.37
CA ALA A 272 1.96 -34.92 -30.52
C ALA A 272 2.03 -36.43 -30.40
N ARG A 273 0.94 -37.10 -30.79
CA ARG A 273 0.85 -38.55 -30.92
C ARG A 273 0.48 -38.91 -32.36
N HIS A 274 1.34 -39.69 -32.99
CA HIS A 274 1.08 -40.29 -34.30
C HIS A 274 1.18 -41.82 -34.18
N GLY A 275 0.04 -42.52 -34.22
CA GLY A 275 0.00 -43.96 -33.99
C GLY A 275 0.55 -44.35 -32.61
N ARG A 276 1.72 -45.02 -32.59
CA ARG A 276 2.46 -45.44 -31.37
C ARG A 276 3.62 -44.52 -31.00
N THR A 277 3.92 -43.51 -31.83
CA THR A 277 5.05 -42.60 -31.66
C THR A 277 4.59 -41.32 -30.96
N LEU A 278 5.33 -40.92 -29.92
CA LEU A 278 5.10 -39.72 -29.13
C LEU A 278 6.25 -38.75 -29.35
N SER A 279 5.92 -37.47 -29.46
CA SER A 279 6.92 -36.40 -29.40
C SER A 279 7.44 -36.20 -27.96
N PRO A 280 8.54 -35.43 -27.78
CA PRO A 280 8.83 -34.81 -26.49
C PRO A 280 7.62 -34.02 -25.99
N THR A 281 7.44 -34.00 -24.67
CA THR A 281 6.43 -33.16 -24.01
C THR A 281 7.00 -31.76 -23.87
N TYR A 282 6.30 -30.78 -24.40
CA TYR A 282 6.62 -29.36 -24.28
C TYR A 282 5.67 -28.68 -23.31
N ARG A 283 6.09 -27.56 -22.71
CA ARG A 283 5.28 -26.78 -21.78
C ARG A 283 5.07 -25.37 -22.29
N VAL A 284 3.81 -24.93 -22.19
CA VAL A 284 3.43 -23.53 -22.31
C VAL A 284 3.33 -22.96 -20.92
N ASN A 285 4.24 -22.06 -20.55
CA ASN A 285 4.11 -21.30 -19.31
C ASN A 285 3.39 -20.00 -19.62
N VAL A 286 2.32 -19.73 -18.88
CA VAL A 286 1.60 -18.46 -18.97
C VAL A 286 2.01 -17.60 -17.81
N TYR A 287 2.48 -16.39 -18.09
CA TYR A 287 2.73 -15.36 -17.09
C TYR A 287 1.69 -14.25 -17.20
N HIS A 288 1.40 -13.62 -16.07
CA HIS A 288 0.47 -12.51 -15.98
C HIS A 288 1.24 -11.19 -15.91
N PRO A 289 0.68 -10.08 -16.42
CA PRO A 289 1.24 -8.76 -16.16
C PRO A 289 1.40 -8.53 -14.65
N PRO A 290 2.44 -7.79 -14.22
CA PRO A 290 2.61 -7.49 -12.81
C PRO A 290 1.37 -6.77 -12.25
N MET A 291 0.88 -7.20 -11.10
CA MET A 291 -0.26 -6.60 -10.40
C MET A 291 0.16 -6.14 -9.01
N LEU A 292 -0.57 -5.16 -8.49
CA LEU A 292 -0.37 -4.64 -7.13
C LEU A 292 -1.23 -5.48 -6.18
N ASP A 293 -0.59 -6.25 -5.29
CA ASP A 293 -1.28 -7.09 -4.31
C ASP A 293 -1.80 -6.27 -3.14
N SER A 294 -0.99 -5.33 -2.65
CA SER A 294 -1.39 -4.39 -1.60
C SER A 294 -0.61 -3.09 -1.71
N LEU A 295 -1.25 -2.00 -1.29
CA LEU A 295 -0.66 -0.67 -1.20
C LEU A 295 -1.07 -0.04 0.13
N ARG A 296 -0.07 0.32 0.93
CA ARG A 296 -0.21 1.05 2.17
C ARG A 296 0.34 2.45 1.95
N VAL A 297 -0.49 3.44 2.27
CA VAL A 297 -0.13 4.86 2.16
C VAL A 297 -0.11 5.43 3.56
N THR A 298 1.03 5.95 3.99
CA THR A 298 1.15 6.64 5.27
C THR A 298 1.32 8.12 4.98
N ALA A 299 0.37 8.94 5.42
CA ALA A 299 0.41 10.38 5.28
C ALA A 299 1.00 11.00 6.54
N THR A 300 2.06 11.80 6.37
CA THR A 300 2.64 12.63 7.43
C THR A 300 2.39 14.08 7.06
N ALA A 301 1.54 14.76 7.84
CA ALA A 301 1.24 16.17 7.64
C ALA A 301 2.44 17.05 8.02
N PRO A 302 2.50 18.31 7.54
CA PRO A 302 3.52 19.26 7.97
C PRO A 302 3.56 19.44 9.49
N ALA A 303 4.74 19.69 10.05
CA ALA A 303 4.94 19.75 11.51
C ALA A 303 4.07 20.80 12.22
N TYR A 304 3.76 21.91 11.56
CA TYR A 304 2.95 23.00 12.13
C TYR A 304 1.48 22.60 12.37
N THR A 305 0.97 21.61 11.62
CA THR A 305 -0.40 21.10 11.79
C THR A 305 -0.59 20.30 13.08
N GLN A 306 0.51 19.87 13.71
CA GLN A 306 0.53 18.99 14.89
C GLN A 306 -0.26 17.67 14.74
N LEU A 307 -0.62 17.29 13.51
CA LEU A 307 -1.37 16.07 13.24
C LEU A 307 -0.47 14.84 13.29
N PRO A 308 -0.89 13.75 13.96
CA PRO A 308 -0.12 12.51 13.96
C PRO A 308 -0.13 11.84 12.57
N PRO A 309 0.91 11.08 12.20
CA PRO A 309 0.93 10.31 10.97
C PRO A 309 -0.26 9.36 10.88
N ARG A 310 -0.91 9.31 9.71
CA ARG A 310 -2.12 8.51 9.49
C ARG A 310 -1.93 7.52 8.36
N GLU A 311 -2.31 6.27 8.60
CA GLU A 311 -2.43 5.27 7.54
C GLU A 311 -3.75 5.47 6.78
N LEU A 312 -3.66 5.56 5.45
CA LEU A 312 -4.79 5.73 4.55
C LEU A 312 -5.05 4.44 3.79
N THR A 313 -6.28 3.95 3.89
CA THR A 313 -6.74 2.75 3.15
C THR A 313 -7.44 3.19 1.88
N LEU A 314 -6.99 2.70 0.73
CA LEU A 314 -7.49 3.07 -0.61
C LEU A 314 -8.87 2.49 -0.98
N GLN A 315 -9.77 2.22 -0.03
CA GLN A 315 -11.05 1.55 -0.31
C GLN A 315 -11.97 2.34 -1.27
N SER A 316 -11.87 3.67 -1.30
CA SER A 316 -12.68 4.57 -2.12
C SER A 316 -11.96 5.15 -3.33
N GLY A 317 -10.67 4.86 -3.52
CA GLY A 317 -9.86 5.48 -4.57
C GLY A 317 -9.63 6.99 -4.39
N SER A 318 -10.00 7.58 -3.24
CA SER A 318 -9.81 9.00 -2.95
C SER A 318 -8.99 9.19 -1.67
N LEU A 319 -7.99 10.07 -1.73
CA LEU A 319 -7.09 10.42 -0.63
C LEU A 319 -7.18 11.92 -0.39
N ARG A 320 -7.50 12.34 0.82
CA ARG A 320 -7.56 13.75 1.21
C ARG A 320 -6.53 14.01 2.29
N VAL A 321 -5.60 14.92 2.04
CA VAL A 321 -4.52 15.26 2.98
C VAL A 321 -4.26 16.76 2.94
N PRO A 322 -3.79 17.37 4.04
CA PRO A 322 -3.32 18.75 4.05
C PRO A 322 -2.27 19.00 2.95
N GLU A 323 -2.31 20.17 2.34
CA GLU A 323 -1.25 20.63 1.46
C GLU A 323 0.11 20.60 2.19
N GLY A 324 1.19 20.26 1.47
CA GLY A 324 2.53 20.09 2.05
C GLY A 324 2.74 18.74 2.77
N SER A 325 1.73 17.88 2.86
CA SER A 325 1.87 16.55 3.44
C SER A 325 2.81 15.67 2.61
N ARG A 326 3.57 14.80 3.28
CA ARG A 326 4.38 13.76 2.64
C ARG A 326 3.66 12.42 2.71
N LEU A 327 3.45 11.81 1.54
CA LEU A 327 2.89 10.47 1.40
C LEU A 327 4.02 9.46 1.23
N ALA A 328 4.15 8.53 2.16
CA ALA A 328 4.99 7.35 2.02
C ALA A 328 4.16 6.19 1.45
N LEU A 329 4.48 5.78 0.24
CA LEU A 329 3.86 4.66 -0.46
C LEU A 329 4.69 3.40 -0.18
N SER A 330 4.02 2.33 0.25
CA SER A 330 4.64 1.01 0.40
C SER A 330 3.73 -0.07 -0.17
N GLY A 331 4.21 -0.82 -1.15
CA GLY A 331 3.40 -1.81 -1.87
C GLY A 331 4.10 -3.13 -2.09
N LEU A 332 3.29 -4.16 -2.35
CA LEU A 332 3.73 -5.50 -2.73
C LEU A 332 3.21 -5.82 -4.13
N ALA A 333 4.10 -6.29 -5.00
CA ALA A 333 3.78 -6.69 -6.36
C ALA A 333 3.70 -8.22 -6.48
N SER A 334 2.81 -8.69 -7.35
CA SER A 334 2.59 -10.12 -7.62
C SER A 334 3.74 -10.80 -8.38
N SER A 335 4.69 -10.02 -8.93
CA SER A 335 5.85 -10.51 -9.69
C SER A 335 7.06 -9.59 -9.53
N PRO A 336 8.30 -10.11 -9.64
CA PRO A 336 9.51 -9.30 -9.52
C PRO A 336 9.60 -8.19 -10.58
N LEU A 337 9.51 -6.95 -10.12
CA LEU A 337 9.58 -5.74 -10.92
C LEU A 337 11.02 -5.40 -11.32
N ALA A 338 11.17 -4.83 -12.50
CA ALA A 338 12.36 -4.11 -12.93
C ALA A 338 12.23 -2.62 -12.59
N ARG A 339 11.05 -2.04 -12.81
CA ARG A 339 10.76 -0.62 -12.59
C ARG A 339 9.31 -0.44 -12.13
N ALA A 340 9.08 0.58 -11.31
CA ALA A 340 7.76 1.05 -10.93
C ALA A 340 7.75 2.58 -11.01
N TRP A 341 6.63 3.16 -11.41
CA TRP A 341 6.47 4.61 -11.49
C TRP A 341 5.02 5.00 -11.19
N LEU A 342 4.83 6.23 -10.74
CA LEU A 342 3.54 6.84 -10.46
C LEU A 342 3.24 7.87 -11.54
N LEU A 343 2.22 7.61 -12.35
CA LEU A 343 1.73 8.51 -13.40
C LEU A 343 0.83 9.59 -12.79
N GLY A 344 0.98 10.84 -13.24
CA GLY A 344 0.20 12.00 -12.77
C GLY A 344 0.74 12.66 -11.51
N ALA A 345 1.96 12.31 -11.09
CA ALA A 345 2.65 12.87 -9.92
C ALA A 345 3.46 14.14 -10.31
N GLY A 346 2.79 15.27 -10.47
CA GLY A 346 3.43 16.58 -10.66
C GLY A 346 3.89 16.91 -12.10
N PRO A 347 4.72 17.95 -12.30
CA PRO A 347 4.99 18.56 -13.62
C PRO A 347 5.77 17.68 -14.61
N ALA A 348 6.34 16.57 -14.15
CA ALA A 348 7.04 15.60 -14.99
C ALA A 348 6.15 14.41 -15.43
N ASP A 349 4.85 14.43 -15.07
CA ASP A 349 3.82 13.40 -15.33
C ASP A 349 4.14 11.97 -14.85
N SER A 350 5.35 11.72 -14.35
CA SER A 350 5.81 10.43 -13.85
C SER A 350 6.86 10.60 -12.74
N LEU A 351 6.69 9.86 -11.64
CA LEU A 351 7.64 9.75 -10.53
C LEU A 351 8.12 8.30 -10.42
N GLU A 352 9.42 8.04 -10.51
CA GLU A 352 9.96 6.69 -10.32
C GLU A 352 9.90 6.28 -8.83
N LEU A 353 9.57 5.01 -8.59
CA LEU A 353 9.50 4.42 -7.26
C LEU A 353 10.67 3.44 -7.08
N ASP A 354 11.18 3.39 -5.86
CA ASP A 354 12.24 2.45 -5.48
C ASP A 354 11.69 1.03 -5.42
N VAL A 355 12.46 0.10 -5.97
CA VAL A 355 12.16 -1.34 -5.94
C VAL A 355 13.26 -2.05 -5.19
N ASP A 356 12.88 -2.88 -4.21
CA ASP A 356 13.82 -3.67 -3.41
C ASP A 356 14.63 -4.66 -4.28
N ALA A 357 15.77 -5.14 -3.78
CA ALA A 357 16.64 -6.09 -4.47
C ALA A 357 15.91 -7.37 -4.91
N GLY A 358 14.89 -7.79 -4.16
CA GLY A 358 14.01 -8.91 -4.48
C GLY A 358 12.98 -8.65 -5.58
N GLY A 359 12.75 -7.38 -5.97
CA GLY A 359 11.79 -6.99 -7.01
C GLY A 359 10.32 -6.99 -6.58
N LEU A 360 9.99 -7.44 -5.36
CA LEU A 360 8.59 -7.65 -4.93
C LEU A 360 8.02 -6.50 -4.11
N ARG A 361 8.87 -5.66 -3.52
CA ARG A 361 8.46 -4.51 -2.71
C ARG A 361 8.79 -3.23 -3.45
N LEU A 362 7.82 -2.32 -3.46
CA LEU A 362 7.97 -0.97 -4.00
C LEU A 362 7.74 0.05 -2.90
N SER A 363 8.53 1.12 -2.94
CA SER A 363 8.43 2.24 -2.02
C SER A 363 8.65 3.56 -2.75
N GLY A 364 8.01 4.62 -2.28
CA GLY A 364 8.33 5.96 -2.73
C GLY A 364 7.69 7.03 -1.88
N GLU A 365 8.20 8.24 -2.01
CA GLU A 365 7.71 9.41 -1.31
C GLU A 365 7.13 10.41 -2.33
N LEU A 366 5.96 10.94 -2.02
CA LEU A 366 5.30 11.99 -2.80
C LEU A 366 4.95 13.16 -1.88
N ASP A 367 5.49 14.33 -2.19
CA ASP A 367 5.08 15.58 -1.54
C ASP A 367 3.82 16.12 -2.24
N VAL A 368 2.77 16.35 -1.46
CA VAL A 368 1.47 16.81 -1.96
C VAL A 368 1.45 18.33 -1.98
N ARG A 369 1.24 18.93 -3.15
CA ARG A 369 1.08 20.39 -3.31
C ARG A 369 -0.23 20.77 -3.95
N GLU A 370 -0.69 19.96 -4.90
CA GLU A 370 -1.90 20.21 -5.67
C GLU A 370 -2.70 18.92 -5.82
N ASP A 371 -3.94 19.07 -6.24
CA ASP A 371 -4.79 17.94 -6.60
C ASP A 371 -4.15 17.14 -7.74
N ALA A 372 -4.13 15.82 -7.58
CA ALA A 372 -3.49 14.93 -8.55
C ALA A 372 -4.32 13.67 -8.80
N LYS A 373 -4.23 13.16 -10.02
CA LYS A 373 -4.86 11.91 -10.45
C LYS A 373 -3.79 10.89 -10.72
N LEU A 374 -3.61 9.96 -9.79
CA LEU A 374 -2.46 9.08 -9.76
C LEU A 374 -2.83 7.68 -10.28
N ARG A 375 -1.92 7.10 -11.09
CA ARG A 375 -1.96 5.68 -11.48
C ARG A 375 -0.60 5.04 -11.32
N LEU A 376 -0.56 3.85 -10.76
CA LEU A 376 0.69 3.11 -10.61
C LEU A 376 1.00 2.33 -11.90
N GLY A 377 2.16 2.59 -12.50
CA GLY A 377 2.73 1.82 -13.60
C GLY A 377 3.83 0.89 -13.10
N MET A 378 3.89 -0.32 -13.64
CA MET A 378 4.86 -1.34 -13.27
C MET A 378 5.41 -2.01 -14.53
N GLU A 379 6.70 -2.35 -14.51
CA GLU A 379 7.37 -3.15 -15.55
C GLU A 379 8.11 -4.31 -14.87
N ASP A 380 7.83 -5.54 -15.31
CA ASP A 380 8.53 -6.73 -14.81
C ASP A 380 9.93 -6.87 -15.42
N ARG A 381 10.74 -7.80 -14.91
CA ARG A 381 12.08 -8.11 -15.47
C ARG A 381 12.05 -8.71 -16.88
N ARG A 382 10.88 -9.09 -17.39
CA ARG A 382 10.66 -9.67 -18.72
C ARG A 382 10.23 -8.59 -19.74
N GLY A 383 10.04 -7.34 -19.33
CA GLY A 383 9.62 -6.22 -20.16
C GLY A 383 8.10 -6.04 -20.30
N THR A 384 7.31 -6.78 -19.53
CA THR A 384 5.84 -6.66 -19.51
C THR A 384 5.43 -5.44 -18.69
N ARG A 385 4.65 -4.55 -19.29
CA ARG A 385 4.14 -3.34 -18.63
C ARG A 385 2.69 -3.53 -18.21
N SER A 386 2.36 -3.03 -17.03
CA SER A 386 0.98 -2.91 -16.56
C SER A 386 0.76 -1.54 -15.91
N VAL A 387 -0.49 -1.09 -15.92
CA VAL A 387 -0.92 0.10 -15.20
C VAL A 387 -2.14 -0.29 -14.38
N THR A 388 -2.16 0.09 -13.12
CA THR A 388 -3.26 -0.21 -12.21
C THR A 388 -4.56 0.41 -12.74
N PRO A 389 -5.68 -0.34 -12.78
CA PRO A 389 -6.95 0.16 -13.29
C PRO A 389 -7.59 1.19 -12.34
N THR A 390 -7.32 1.09 -11.04
CA THR A 390 -7.82 2.01 -10.01
C THR A 390 -7.15 3.37 -10.16
N LEU A 391 -7.97 4.40 -10.39
CA LEU A 391 -7.54 5.79 -10.32
C LEU A 391 -7.50 6.21 -8.85
N ILE A 392 -6.38 6.80 -8.41
CA ILE A 392 -6.25 7.37 -7.07
C ILE A 392 -6.40 8.88 -7.21
N GLU A 393 -7.50 9.42 -6.71
CA GLU A 393 -7.76 10.86 -6.65
C GLU A 393 -7.17 11.43 -5.37
N LEU A 394 -6.07 12.16 -5.50
CA LEU A 394 -5.44 12.89 -4.42
C LEU A 394 -6.00 14.31 -4.39
N THR A 395 -6.57 14.69 -3.26
CA THR A 395 -7.04 16.06 -2.98
C THR A 395 -6.13 16.69 -1.94
N ALA A 396 -5.48 17.80 -2.31
CA ALA A 396 -4.73 18.64 -1.39
C ALA A 396 -5.72 19.59 -0.71
N LEU A 397 -5.81 19.53 0.62
CA LEU A 397 -6.62 20.46 1.40
C LEU A 397 -5.78 21.72 1.65
N PRO A 398 -6.11 22.86 1.02
CA PRO A 398 -5.35 24.09 1.21
C PRO A 398 -5.53 24.60 2.64
N ASP A 399 -4.48 25.23 3.14
CA ASP A 399 -4.49 25.91 4.44
C ASP A 399 -5.29 27.22 4.33
N ARG A 400 -6.29 27.42 5.19
CA ARG A 400 -7.15 28.60 5.14
C ARG A 400 -6.58 29.68 6.04
N ALA A 401 -6.76 30.93 5.62
CA ALA A 401 -6.40 32.04 6.48
C ALA A 401 -7.25 32.03 7.77
N PRO A 402 -6.66 32.39 8.92
CA PRO A 402 -7.38 32.48 10.18
C PRO A 402 -8.45 33.57 10.13
N THR A 403 -9.48 33.44 10.95
CA THR A 403 -10.57 34.42 11.10
C THR A 403 -10.58 34.98 12.51
N VAL A 404 -10.89 36.28 12.65
CA VAL A 404 -11.00 36.95 13.94
C VAL A 404 -12.21 37.89 13.96
N GLU A 405 -12.92 37.88 15.08
CA GLU A 405 -14.11 38.67 15.33
C GLU A 405 -14.03 39.35 16.70
N ILE A 406 -14.52 40.58 16.76
CA ILE A 406 -14.74 41.33 18.01
C ILE A 406 -16.19 41.10 18.39
N LEU A 407 -16.43 40.41 19.50
CA LEU A 407 -17.76 40.08 20.01
C LEU A 407 -18.35 41.24 20.83
N ALA A 408 -17.49 41.89 21.61
CA ALA A 408 -17.83 43.09 22.36
C ALA A 408 -16.63 44.07 22.37
N PRO A 409 -16.87 45.39 22.32
CA PRO A 409 -18.18 46.03 22.18
C PRO A 409 -18.73 45.87 20.75
N GLY A 410 -20.00 46.23 20.57
CA GLY A 410 -20.63 46.26 19.25
C GLY A 410 -20.00 47.30 18.31
N PRO A 411 -20.44 47.34 17.05
CA PRO A 411 -20.04 48.41 16.14
C PRO A 411 -20.50 49.77 16.67
N ASP A 412 -19.63 50.77 16.53
CA ASP A 412 -19.87 52.17 16.91
C ASP A 412 -20.23 52.34 18.40
N ALA A 413 -19.32 51.89 19.26
CA ALA A 413 -19.49 52.00 20.70
C ALA A 413 -18.97 53.34 21.23
N ASP A 414 -19.61 53.83 22.29
CA ASP A 414 -19.11 54.96 23.06
C ASP A 414 -18.20 54.48 24.19
N LEU A 415 -17.10 55.19 24.40
CA LEU A 415 -16.13 54.91 25.44
C LEU A 415 -16.63 55.45 26.78
N ASP A 416 -16.49 54.63 27.82
CA ASP A 416 -16.81 55.04 29.19
C ASP A 416 -15.84 56.10 29.73
N ARG A 417 -16.24 56.82 30.77
CA ARG A 417 -15.51 57.95 31.38
C ARG A 417 -14.12 57.57 31.88
N ASP A 418 -13.95 56.31 32.28
CA ASP A 418 -12.68 55.75 32.76
C ASP A 418 -11.66 55.46 31.64
N LEU A 419 -12.02 55.69 30.37
CA LEU A 419 -11.20 55.39 29.19
C LEU A 419 -10.74 53.92 29.12
N ARG A 420 -11.53 53.01 29.69
CA ARG A 420 -11.29 51.57 29.69
C ARG A 420 -12.38 50.86 28.90
N GLN A 421 -11.99 50.18 27.83
CA GLN A 421 -12.92 49.42 27.01
C GLN A 421 -12.68 47.91 27.18
N PRO A 422 -13.61 47.15 27.77
CA PRO A 422 -13.55 45.69 27.71
C PRO A 422 -13.72 45.23 26.25
N LEU A 423 -12.82 44.37 25.80
CA LEU A 423 -12.85 43.71 24.50
C LEU A 423 -13.04 42.20 24.70
N GLU A 424 -14.07 41.65 24.07
CA GLU A 424 -14.25 40.20 23.93
C GLU A 424 -13.92 39.80 22.50
N VAL A 425 -12.95 38.91 22.34
CA VAL A 425 -12.39 38.55 21.03
C VAL A 425 -12.45 37.06 20.81
N SER A 426 -12.83 36.65 19.59
CA SER A 426 -12.82 35.26 19.14
C SER A 426 -11.97 35.13 17.88
N ALA A 427 -10.97 34.25 17.92
CA ALA A 427 -10.13 33.90 16.78
C ALA A 427 -10.20 32.39 16.51
N ALA A 428 -10.23 32.02 15.24
CA ALA A 428 -10.31 30.64 14.80
C ALA A 428 -9.40 30.37 13.60
N ASP A 429 -8.79 29.19 13.61
CA ASP A 429 -7.92 28.68 12.55
C ASP A 429 -8.07 27.16 12.40
N ASP A 430 -7.71 26.61 11.25
CA ASP A 430 -7.77 25.17 11.00
C ASP A 430 -6.75 24.38 11.85
N TYR A 431 -5.57 24.96 12.11
CA TYR A 431 -4.46 24.29 12.81
C TYR A 431 -4.02 24.99 14.08
N GLY A 432 -4.13 26.31 14.16
CA GLY A 432 -3.95 27.05 15.39
C GLY A 432 -3.63 28.53 15.20
N VAL A 433 -4.04 29.33 16.18
CA VAL A 433 -3.77 30.77 16.22
C VAL A 433 -2.42 31.03 16.89
N ALA A 434 -1.48 31.69 16.19
CA ALA A 434 -0.16 31.98 16.73
C ALA A 434 -0.10 33.33 17.46
N ALA A 435 -0.68 34.38 16.87
CA ALA A 435 -0.61 35.72 17.42
C ALA A 435 -1.88 36.52 17.10
N LEU A 436 -2.23 37.42 18.03
CA LEU A 436 -3.33 38.35 17.90
C LEU A 436 -2.82 39.76 18.20
N ARG A 437 -3.08 40.70 17.30
CA ARG A 437 -2.68 42.11 17.44
C ARG A 437 -3.88 43.02 17.26
N LEU A 438 -4.03 43.96 18.17
CA LEU A 438 -4.95 45.07 18.06
C LEU A 438 -4.25 46.22 17.36
N ARG A 439 -4.81 46.68 16.25
CA ARG A 439 -4.42 47.92 15.60
C ARG A 439 -5.47 48.98 15.85
N ALA A 440 -5.02 50.17 16.21
CA ALA A 440 -5.87 51.30 16.48
C ALA A 440 -5.29 52.55 15.84
N VAL A 441 -6.13 53.38 15.26
CA VAL A 441 -5.79 54.65 14.62
C VAL A 441 -6.74 55.72 15.11
N LYS A 442 -6.21 56.85 15.58
CA LYS A 442 -7.01 58.03 15.86
C LYS A 442 -7.42 58.66 14.53
N ARG A 443 -8.71 58.94 14.33
CA ARG A 443 -9.17 59.58 13.11
C ARG A 443 -8.46 60.94 12.94
N GLY A 444 -7.77 61.12 11.82
CA GLY A 444 -6.98 62.33 11.50
C GLY A 444 -5.47 62.16 11.73
N GLU A 445 -5.03 61.11 12.42
CA GLU A 445 -3.62 60.76 12.57
C GLU A 445 -3.21 59.64 11.62
N ALA A 446 -1.96 59.70 11.13
CA ALA A 446 -1.38 58.67 10.27
C ALA A 446 -0.77 57.50 11.05
N ASP A 447 -0.44 57.70 12.33
CA ASP A 447 0.23 56.70 13.14
C ASP A 447 -0.78 55.71 13.73
N SER A 448 -0.54 54.42 13.45
CA SER A 448 -1.32 53.33 14.04
C SER A 448 -0.60 52.76 15.25
N LEU A 449 -1.29 52.65 16.39
CA LEU A 449 -0.81 51.89 17.53
C LEU A 449 -1.05 50.41 17.26
N VAL A 450 -0.02 49.58 17.48
CA VAL A 450 -0.12 48.13 17.42
C VAL A 450 0.14 47.55 18.80
N THR A 451 -0.87 46.92 19.38
CA THR A 451 -0.81 46.26 20.69
C THR A 451 -0.90 44.75 20.50
N ALA A 452 0.10 44.01 20.98
CA ALA A 452 0.04 42.55 20.99
C ALA A 452 -0.85 42.07 22.14
N LEU A 453 -1.88 41.28 21.82
CA LEU A 453 -2.80 40.76 22.80
C LEU A 453 -2.28 39.42 23.36
N PRO A 454 -2.23 39.24 24.71
CA PRO A 454 -1.66 38.05 25.31
C PRO A 454 -2.63 36.86 25.22
N LEU A 455 -2.37 35.92 24.30
CA LEU A 455 -3.18 34.71 24.12
C LEU A 455 -3.00 33.66 25.24
N GLY A 456 -1.91 33.73 26.02
CA GLY A 456 -1.63 32.77 27.09
C GLY A 456 -1.67 31.31 26.62
N ASP A 457 -2.43 30.47 27.33
CA ASP A 457 -2.58 29.05 27.02
C ASP A 457 -3.39 28.77 25.74
N ALA A 458 -4.10 29.77 25.19
CA ALA A 458 -4.83 29.65 23.94
C ALA A 458 -3.92 29.75 22.69
N ALA A 459 -2.65 30.13 22.85
CA ALA A 459 -1.69 30.17 21.76
C ALA A 459 -1.45 28.77 21.17
N GLY A 460 -1.57 28.65 19.84
CA GLY A 460 -1.44 27.41 19.09
C GLY A 460 -2.68 26.51 19.11
N GLN A 461 -3.78 26.94 19.75
CA GLN A 461 -5.06 26.23 19.70
C GLN A 461 -5.86 26.62 18.45
N PRO A 462 -6.69 25.73 17.88
CA PRO A 462 -7.57 26.04 16.73
C PRO A 462 -8.59 27.15 17.01
N ARG A 463 -8.92 27.38 18.29
CA ARG A 463 -9.80 28.46 18.72
C ARG A 463 -9.19 29.16 19.93
N ALA A 464 -9.18 30.48 19.89
CA ALA A 464 -8.77 31.33 20.99
C ALA A 464 -9.88 32.34 21.29
N SER A 465 -10.28 32.40 22.56
CA SER A 465 -11.16 33.45 23.08
C SER A 465 -10.36 34.26 24.08
N LEU A 466 -10.47 35.58 24.03
CA LEU A 466 -9.75 36.48 24.92
C LEU A 466 -10.68 37.59 25.39
N ASP A 467 -10.74 37.74 26.71
CA ASP A 467 -11.36 38.88 27.37
C ASP A 467 -10.24 39.80 27.86
N TRP A 468 -10.16 41.00 27.32
CA TRP A 468 -9.08 41.94 27.62
C TRP A 468 -9.60 43.35 27.78
N THR A 469 -9.22 44.01 28.86
CA THR A 469 -9.56 45.42 29.09
C THR A 469 -8.50 46.31 28.46
N TRP A 470 -8.92 47.09 27.48
CA TRP A 470 -8.07 48.08 26.84
C TRP A 470 -8.10 49.40 27.62
N ASP A 471 -6.99 49.72 28.26
CA ASP A 471 -6.75 51.04 28.87
C ASP A 471 -6.23 52.01 27.80
N LEU A 472 -7.07 52.96 27.39
CA LEU A 472 -6.74 53.98 26.40
C LEU A 472 -6.09 55.21 27.07
N GLY A 473 -6.45 55.52 28.32
CA GLY A 473 -6.00 56.72 29.03
C GLY A 473 -4.49 56.77 29.31
N ALA A 474 -3.82 55.62 29.42
CA ALA A 474 -2.39 55.59 29.73
C ALA A 474 -1.46 55.93 28.53
N ARG A 475 -1.96 55.83 27.29
CA ARG A 475 -1.12 55.96 26.08
C ARG A 475 -1.66 56.90 25.01
N TRP A 476 -2.93 57.29 25.09
CA TRP A 476 -3.57 58.16 24.12
C TRP A 476 -4.04 59.43 24.80
N ASP A 477 -3.79 60.57 24.15
CA ASP A 477 -4.34 61.87 24.53
C ASP A 477 -5.69 62.02 23.80
N LEU A 478 -6.72 61.37 24.36
CA LEU A 478 -8.07 61.37 23.84
C LEU A 478 -8.85 62.54 24.40
N PHE A 479 -9.43 63.33 23.51
CA PHE A 479 -10.33 64.43 23.85
C PHE A 479 -11.79 64.03 23.54
N PRO A 480 -12.77 64.62 24.25
CA PRO A 480 -14.17 64.47 23.92
C PRO A 480 -14.44 64.72 22.42
N GLY A 481 -15.23 63.86 21.79
CA GLY A 481 -15.52 63.91 20.35
C GLY A 481 -14.52 63.17 19.45
N ASP A 482 -13.38 62.70 19.98
CA ASP A 482 -12.43 61.88 19.21
C ASP A 482 -13.03 60.52 18.83
N VAL A 483 -12.61 60.01 17.67
CA VAL A 483 -13.00 58.69 17.17
C VAL A 483 -11.76 57.84 16.94
N VAL A 484 -11.72 56.68 17.58
CA VAL A 484 -10.68 55.67 17.41
C VAL A 484 -11.21 54.55 16.52
N GLU A 485 -10.59 54.35 15.36
CA GLU A 485 -10.86 53.23 14.48
C GLU A 485 -9.91 52.09 14.83
N TYR A 486 -10.44 50.91 15.12
CA TYR A 486 -9.64 49.76 15.55
C TYR A 486 -10.09 48.45 14.89
N TRP A 487 -9.13 47.56 14.67
CA TRP A 487 -9.36 46.22 14.15
C TRP A 487 -8.32 45.25 14.70
N LEU A 488 -8.63 43.97 14.60
CA LEU A 488 -7.74 42.90 15.01
C LEU A 488 -7.07 42.28 13.79
N GLU A 489 -5.79 41.94 13.95
CA GLU A 489 -5.02 41.12 13.03
C GLU A 489 -4.68 39.80 13.73
N VAL A 490 -5.01 38.69 13.09
CA VAL A 490 -4.67 37.34 13.56
C VAL A 490 -3.67 36.70 12.62
N GLU A 491 -2.68 36.00 13.17
CA GLU A 491 -1.70 35.19 12.45
C GLU A 491 -1.84 33.72 12.85
N ASP A 492 -1.77 32.83 11.86
CA ASP A 492 -1.75 31.38 12.06
C ASP A 492 -0.35 30.88 12.46
N THR A 493 -0.25 29.56 12.69
CA THR A 493 1.00 28.88 13.04
C THR A 493 1.85 28.45 11.84
N HIS A 494 1.51 28.89 10.62
CA HIS A 494 2.19 28.45 9.41
C HIS A 494 3.64 28.99 9.35
N PRO A 495 4.66 28.13 9.14
CA PRO A 495 6.08 28.49 9.31
C PRO A 495 6.68 29.30 8.16
N GLY A 496 6.00 29.35 7.02
CA GLY A 496 6.42 30.12 5.84
C GLY A 496 5.94 31.56 5.92
N THR A 497 5.03 31.93 5.02
CA THR A 497 4.22 33.15 5.18
C THR A 497 3.04 32.77 6.07
N PRO A 498 2.90 33.34 7.27
CA PRO A 498 1.72 33.10 8.09
C PRO A 498 0.47 33.62 7.38
N GLY A 499 -0.58 32.82 7.36
CA GLY A 499 -1.91 33.28 6.97
C GLY A 499 -2.35 34.37 7.93
N ARG A 500 -2.97 35.41 7.36
CA ARG A 500 -3.44 36.58 8.12
C ARG A 500 -4.93 36.76 7.94
N GLY A 501 -5.61 36.98 9.05
CA GLY A 501 -7.00 37.39 9.12
C GLY A 501 -7.12 38.79 9.68
N MET A 502 -8.16 39.51 9.27
CA MET A 502 -8.51 40.82 9.82
C MET A 502 -9.97 40.82 10.25
N SER A 503 -10.28 41.46 11.38
CA SER A 503 -11.66 41.71 11.78
C SER A 503 -12.27 42.85 10.96
N ALA A 504 -13.59 43.03 11.08
CA ALA A 504 -14.20 44.31 10.72
C ALA A 504 -13.56 45.46 11.53
N VAL A 505 -13.48 46.63 10.89
CA VAL A 505 -13.08 47.87 11.57
C VAL A 505 -14.24 48.31 12.46
N GLN A 506 -13.96 48.49 13.74
CA GLN A 506 -14.88 49.03 14.72
C GLN A 506 -14.50 50.48 15.05
N ARG A 507 -15.49 51.26 15.46
CA ARG A 507 -15.29 52.65 15.89
C ARG A 507 -15.62 52.76 17.37
N LEU A 508 -14.74 53.42 18.09
CA LEU A 508 -14.89 53.76 19.49
C LEU A 508 -14.86 55.28 19.58
N ARG A 509 -15.95 55.87 20.06
CA ARG A 509 -16.11 57.32 20.13
C ARG A 509 -16.02 57.78 21.57
N VAL A 510 -15.29 58.86 21.81
CA VAL A 510 -15.35 59.56 23.10
C VAL A 510 -16.57 60.48 23.05
N PRO A 511 -17.54 60.34 23.97
CA PRO A 511 -18.68 61.25 24.03
C PRO A 511 -18.23 62.71 24.04
N SER A 512 -19.00 63.59 23.41
CA SER A 512 -18.67 65.01 23.38
C SER A 512 -18.86 65.65 24.76
N VAL A 513 -18.25 66.82 24.99
CA VAL A 513 -18.45 67.56 26.24
C VAL A 513 -19.95 67.82 26.48
N ALA A 514 -20.68 68.21 25.43
CA ALA A 514 -22.12 68.47 25.51
C ALA A 514 -22.93 67.21 25.89
N GLU A 515 -22.59 66.04 25.33
CA GLU A 515 -23.25 64.78 25.66
C GLU A 515 -22.99 64.34 27.10
N ILE A 516 -21.74 64.44 27.56
CA ILE A 516 -21.37 64.14 28.96
C ILE A 516 -22.17 65.03 29.92
N TYR A 517 -22.27 66.33 29.62
CA TYR A 517 -23.05 67.26 30.44
C TYR A 517 -24.56 67.01 30.34
N ALA A 518 -25.10 66.63 29.18
CA ALA A 518 -26.52 66.32 29.03
C ALA A 518 -26.92 65.09 29.85
N GLU A 519 -26.07 64.05 29.88
CA GLU A 519 -26.28 62.87 30.73
C GLU A 519 -26.24 63.24 32.22
N ILE A 520 -25.24 64.03 32.64
CA ILE A 520 -25.13 64.55 34.01
C ILE A 520 -26.37 65.38 34.39
N GLU A 521 -26.84 66.24 33.48
CA GLU A 521 -28.02 67.07 33.70
C GLU A 521 -29.28 66.23 33.87
N GLN A 522 -29.43 65.15 33.12
CA GLN A 522 -30.57 64.25 33.23
C GLN A 522 -30.57 63.50 34.58
N GLU A 523 -29.40 63.01 35.02
CA GLU A 523 -29.24 62.39 36.35
C GLU A 523 -29.53 63.38 37.47
N ASP A 524 -29.02 64.61 37.37
CA ASP A 524 -29.18 65.64 38.39
C ASP A 524 -30.62 66.17 38.42
N ALA A 525 -31.31 66.26 37.27
CA ALA A 525 -32.73 66.62 37.19
C ALA A 525 -33.61 65.59 37.92
N GLN A 526 -33.44 64.29 37.64
CA GLN A 526 -34.19 63.24 38.33
C GLN A 526 -33.98 63.28 39.85
N ARG A 527 -32.74 63.55 40.29
CA ARG A 527 -32.42 63.67 41.71
C ARG A 527 -33.05 64.92 42.34
N ASN A 528 -33.04 66.04 41.64
CA ASN A 528 -33.67 67.28 42.11
C ASN A 528 -35.20 67.17 42.18
N ASP A 529 -35.83 66.50 41.21
CA ASP A 529 -37.27 66.21 41.25
C ASP A 529 -37.62 65.36 42.48
N THR A 530 -36.78 64.37 42.79
CA THR A 530 -36.93 63.53 43.99
C THR A 530 -36.79 64.36 45.27
N LEU A 531 -35.83 65.28 45.32
CA LEU A 531 -35.62 66.22 46.44
C LEU A 531 -36.81 67.17 46.63
N GLU A 532 -37.34 67.73 45.55
CA GLU A 532 -38.51 68.62 45.58
C GLU A 532 -39.73 67.89 46.11
N GLU A 533 -39.97 66.64 45.66
CA GLU A 533 -41.06 65.81 46.17
C GLU A 533 -40.90 65.52 47.68
N MET A 534 -39.66 65.31 48.16
CA MET A 534 -39.40 65.12 49.60
C MET A 534 -39.70 66.39 50.40
N VAL A 535 -39.30 67.57 49.89
CA VAL A 535 -39.58 68.86 50.53
C VAL A 535 -41.10 69.07 50.63
N ASP A 536 -41.82 68.86 49.54
CA ASP A 536 -43.28 69.01 49.48
C ASP A 536 -44.00 68.05 50.45
N LYS A 537 -43.61 66.77 50.46
CA LYS A 537 -44.16 65.77 51.40
C LYS A 537 -43.84 66.13 52.85
N GLY A 538 -42.65 66.63 53.12
CA GLY A 538 -42.23 67.08 54.45
C GLY A 538 -43.04 68.28 54.95
N GLN A 539 -43.36 69.24 54.09
CA GLN A 539 -44.24 70.37 54.42
C GLN A 539 -45.70 69.90 54.66
N GLN A 540 -46.21 68.98 53.84
CA GLN A 540 -47.53 68.39 54.05
C GLN A 540 -47.62 67.66 55.39
N LEU A 541 -46.56 66.93 55.76
CA LEU A 541 -46.45 66.26 57.04
C LEU A 541 -46.41 67.25 58.22
N GLN A 542 -45.67 68.35 58.09
CA GLN A 542 -45.65 69.42 59.09
C GLN A 542 -47.03 70.03 59.34
N GLU A 543 -47.81 70.26 58.27
CA GLU A 543 -49.18 70.76 58.38
C GLU A 543 -50.13 69.72 59.00
N GLN A 544 -49.95 68.44 58.71
CA GLN A 544 -50.69 67.34 59.37
C GLN A 544 -50.40 67.32 60.86
N MET A 545 -49.13 67.39 61.26
CA MET A 545 -48.72 67.46 62.67
C MET A 545 -49.27 68.69 63.37
N ARG A 546 -49.30 69.85 62.70
CA ARG A 546 -49.87 71.08 63.25
C ARG A 546 -51.36 70.94 63.53
N LYS A 547 -52.14 70.42 62.57
CA LYS A 547 -53.57 70.18 62.76
C LYS A 547 -53.82 69.18 63.89
N LEU A 548 -53.06 68.09 63.91
CA LEU A 548 -53.15 67.07 64.94
C LEU A 548 -52.82 67.63 66.34
N GLU A 549 -51.80 68.49 66.47
CA GLU A 549 -51.48 69.21 67.71
C GLU A 549 -52.63 70.16 68.13
N GLU A 550 -53.18 70.95 67.20
CA GLU A 550 -54.29 71.87 67.46
C GLU A 550 -55.55 71.12 67.94
N ASP A 551 -55.87 70.00 67.31
CA ASP A 551 -57.02 69.16 67.65
C ASP A 551 -56.85 68.46 69.00
N LEU A 552 -55.65 67.92 69.30
CA LEU A 552 -55.34 67.31 70.59
C LEU A 552 -55.28 68.33 71.74
N ARG A 553 -54.91 69.58 71.46
CA ARG A 553 -54.97 70.68 72.44
C ARG A 553 -56.41 71.09 72.74
N ALA A 554 -57.32 70.99 71.76
CA ALA A 554 -58.74 71.29 71.92
C ALA A 554 -59.49 70.17 72.67
N ASP A 555 -59.16 68.91 72.40
CA ASP A 555 -59.75 67.74 73.04
C ASP A 555 -58.68 66.64 73.28
N PRO A 556 -58.21 66.47 74.54
CA PRO A 556 -57.12 65.55 74.87
C PRO A 556 -57.46 64.06 74.75
N ASP A 557 -58.73 63.68 74.53
CA ASP A 557 -59.12 62.27 74.46
C ASP A 557 -58.69 61.65 73.13
N VAL A 558 -57.95 60.54 73.14
CA VAL A 558 -57.49 59.89 71.90
C VAL A 558 -58.50 58.83 71.49
N ASP A 559 -59.41 59.19 70.59
CA ASP A 559 -60.31 58.24 69.96
C ASP A 559 -59.60 57.37 68.90
N TRP A 560 -60.34 56.40 68.35
CA TRP A 560 -59.82 55.50 67.33
C TRP A 560 -59.36 56.23 66.05
N GLU A 561 -60.03 57.31 65.68
CA GLU A 561 -59.72 58.09 64.47
C GLU A 561 -58.39 58.84 64.61
N ARG A 562 -58.19 59.52 65.75
CA ARG A 562 -56.94 60.19 66.11
C ARG A 562 -55.76 59.23 66.25
N LYS A 563 -56.00 58.02 66.76
CA LYS A 563 -54.97 56.97 66.82
C LYS A 563 -54.49 56.55 65.42
N GLN A 564 -55.43 56.40 64.48
CA GLN A 564 -55.11 56.07 63.09
C GLN A 564 -54.36 57.21 62.39
N GLU A 565 -54.67 58.47 62.71
CA GLU A 565 -53.96 59.64 62.18
C GLU A 565 -52.52 59.75 62.70
N LEU A 566 -52.30 59.45 63.99
CA LEU A 566 -50.95 59.34 64.59
C LEU A 566 -50.14 58.22 63.94
N GLU A 567 -50.74 57.05 63.71
CA GLU A 567 -50.09 55.91 63.06
C GLU A 567 -49.70 56.24 61.61
N LYS A 568 -50.58 56.90 60.87
CA LYS A 568 -50.29 57.38 59.50
C LYS A 568 -49.20 58.46 59.47
N THR A 569 -49.19 59.35 60.46
CA THR A 569 -48.13 60.38 60.61
C THR A 569 -46.78 59.72 60.88
N PHE A 570 -46.78 58.65 61.69
CA PHE A 570 -45.59 57.85 61.94
C PHE A 570 -45.09 57.11 60.69
N GLU A 571 -45.98 56.45 59.94
CA GLU A 571 -45.63 55.80 58.66
C GLU A 571 -45.01 56.80 57.69
N ASN A 572 -45.57 58.01 57.58
CA ASN A 572 -45.03 59.08 56.73
C ASN A 572 -43.65 59.56 57.21
N LEU A 573 -43.43 59.68 58.53
CA LEU A 573 -42.12 60.00 59.11
C LEU A 573 -41.07 58.91 58.84
N GLU A 574 -41.46 57.64 58.94
CA GLU A 574 -40.58 56.50 58.67
C GLU A 574 -40.17 56.48 57.19
N GLN A 575 -41.14 56.63 56.28
CA GLN A 575 -40.89 56.70 54.84
C GLN A 575 -39.97 57.87 54.49
N MET A 576 -40.21 59.05 55.06
CA MET A 576 -39.36 60.22 54.84
C MET A 576 -37.94 60.00 55.38
N SER A 577 -37.79 59.35 56.54
CA SER A 577 -36.47 59.00 57.07
C SER A 577 -35.71 58.00 56.19
N GLU A 578 -36.39 57.05 55.56
CA GLU A 578 -35.77 56.10 54.62
C GLU A 578 -35.31 56.83 53.35
N GLN A 579 -36.18 57.67 52.77
CA GLN A 579 -35.85 58.50 51.62
C GLN A 579 -34.65 59.43 51.87
N LEU A 580 -34.57 60.03 53.07
CA LEU A 580 -33.42 60.85 53.48
C LEU A 580 -32.12 60.04 53.59
N ARG A 581 -32.16 58.77 53.98
CA ARG A 581 -30.98 57.89 54.01
C ARG A 581 -30.48 57.57 52.60
N ASP A 582 -31.39 57.20 51.71
CA ASP A 582 -31.05 56.87 50.31
C ASP A 582 -30.46 58.09 49.59
N LEU A 583 -31.08 59.26 49.80
CA LEU A 583 -30.57 60.53 49.30
C LEU A 583 -29.17 60.84 49.85
N ASN A 584 -28.96 60.69 51.16
CA ASN A 584 -27.66 60.91 51.78
C ASN A 584 -26.58 59.98 51.22
N GLN A 585 -26.90 58.71 51.00
CA GLN A 585 -25.98 57.76 50.40
C GLN A 585 -25.64 58.13 48.95
N GLY A 586 -26.65 58.42 48.11
CA GLY A 586 -26.44 58.80 46.72
C GLY A 586 -25.63 60.10 46.56
N LEU A 587 -25.86 61.09 47.44
CA LEU A 587 -25.07 62.33 47.46
C LEU A 587 -23.63 62.10 47.95
N ALA A 588 -23.39 61.19 48.89
CA ALA A 588 -22.04 60.84 49.34
C ALA A 588 -21.22 60.13 48.24
N GLU A 589 -21.80 59.14 47.56
CA GLU A 589 -21.18 58.44 46.43
C GLU A 589 -20.86 59.41 45.27
N ARG A 590 -21.76 60.35 45.00
CA ARG A 590 -21.55 61.42 44.01
C ARG A 590 -20.42 62.37 44.43
N SER A 591 -20.35 62.75 45.71
CA SER A 591 -19.29 63.63 46.22
C SER A 591 -17.91 62.98 46.11
N GLU A 592 -17.80 61.69 46.40
CA GLU A 592 -16.55 60.94 46.28
C GLU A 592 -16.09 60.87 44.81
N SER A 593 -16.99 60.51 43.89
CA SER A 593 -16.68 60.46 42.44
C SER A 593 -16.34 61.82 41.83
N LEU A 594 -16.92 62.91 42.35
CA LEU A 594 -16.52 64.26 41.95
C LEU A 594 -15.11 64.59 42.46
N SER A 595 -14.78 64.28 43.72
CA SER A 595 -13.50 64.63 44.35
C SER A 595 -12.25 64.05 43.65
N GLU A 596 -12.41 62.92 42.94
CA GLU A 596 -11.35 62.29 42.16
C GLU A 596 -11.05 63.03 40.84
N ASN A 597 -11.95 63.91 40.40
CA ASN A 597 -11.81 64.67 39.16
C ASN A 597 -11.11 66.02 39.41
N GLU A 598 -9.81 66.07 39.13
CA GLU A 598 -8.90 67.17 39.46
C GLU A 598 -9.17 68.49 38.68
N MET A 599 -10.20 68.53 37.81
CA MET A 599 -10.60 69.67 36.99
C MET A 599 -11.73 70.52 37.58
N MET A 600 -11.89 70.57 38.92
CA MET A 600 -12.90 71.45 39.54
C MET A 600 -12.38 72.87 39.76
N ARG A 601 -13.23 73.86 39.44
CA ARG A 601 -12.99 75.26 39.81
C ARG A 601 -13.05 75.39 41.33
N GLN A 602 -12.18 76.24 41.89
CA GLN A 602 -12.14 76.56 43.32
C GLN A 602 -13.51 77.00 43.88
N GLU A 603 -14.31 77.73 43.09
CA GLU A 603 -15.65 78.19 43.50
C GLU A 603 -16.71 77.07 43.60
N MET A 604 -16.54 75.96 42.88
CA MET A 604 -17.42 74.78 43.01
C MET A 604 -17.01 73.90 44.20
N ALA A 605 -15.72 73.83 44.49
CA ALA A 605 -15.21 73.14 45.67
C ALA A 605 -15.76 73.75 46.96
N ASP A 606 -15.74 75.09 47.08
CA ASP A 606 -16.29 75.81 48.24
C ASP A 606 -17.80 75.53 48.44
N LYS A 607 -18.55 75.34 47.34
CA LYS A 607 -19.99 75.04 47.36
C LYS A 607 -20.25 73.58 47.76
N LEU A 608 -19.42 72.65 47.29
CA LEU A 608 -19.48 71.25 47.68
C LEU A 608 -19.12 71.04 49.15
N GLU A 609 -18.10 71.72 49.67
CA GLU A 609 -17.77 71.70 51.11
C GLU A 609 -18.97 72.16 51.94
N LYS A 610 -19.64 73.23 51.52
CA LYS A 610 -20.82 73.74 52.22
C LYS A 610 -22.03 72.79 52.16
N ILE A 611 -22.19 72.06 51.06
CA ILE A 611 -23.19 70.99 50.94
C ILE A 611 -22.81 69.83 51.88
N GLN A 612 -21.53 69.44 51.92
CA GLN A 612 -21.05 68.40 52.84
C GLN A 612 -21.29 68.78 54.31
N ASP A 613 -21.06 70.03 54.70
CA ASP A 613 -21.36 70.53 56.05
C ASP A 613 -22.86 70.37 56.39
N LEU A 614 -23.75 70.81 55.49
CA LEU A 614 -25.21 70.66 55.66
C LEU A 614 -25.62 69.19 55.74
N MET A 615 -24.95 68.32 54.98
CA MET A 615 -25.21 66.88 54.94
C MET A 615 -24.69 66.15 56.18
N GLU A 616 -23.55 66.56 56.71
CA GLU A 616 -23.00 66.02 57.96
C GLU A 616 -23.90 66.42 59.15
N GLU A 617 -24.45 67.64 59.14
CA GLU A 617 -25.45 68.10 60.09
C GLU A 617 -26.75 67.26 60.01
N LEU A 618 -27.22 66.94 58.81
CA LEU A 618 -28.36 66.05 58.57
C LEU A 618 -28.07 64.58 58.96
N ARG A 619 -26.82 64.12 58.85
CA ARG A 619 -26.39 62.75 59.17
C ARG A 619 -26.29 62.49 60.66
N ASP A 620 -25.86 63.49 61.44
CA ASP A 620 -25.34 63.22 62.79
C ASP A 620 -26.41 63.08 63.88
N THR A 621 -27.66 63.57 63.80
CA THR A 621 -28.66 63.21 64.86
C THR A 621 -30.16 63.49 64.68
N GLU A 622 -30.67 64.22 63.68
CA GLU A 622 -32.07 64.72 63.81
C GLU A 622 -33.19 63.70 63.45
N ALA A 623 -33.12 63.00 62.31
CA ALA A 623 -34.20 62.10 61.87
C ALA A 623 -34.35 60.83 62.72
N GLY A 624 -33.23 60.24 63.15
CA GLY A 624 -33.23 59.03 63.98
C GLY A 624 -33.71 59.27 65.41
N ASP A 625 -33.43 60.46 65.95
CA ASP A 625 -33.90 60.86 67.27
C ASP A 625 -35.38 61.29 67.22
N LEU A 626 -35.83 61.94 66.14
CA LEU A 626 -37.25 62.20 65.85
C LEU A 626 -38.08 60.90 65.87
N LEU A 627 -37.65 59.87 65.13
CA LEU A 627 -38.35 58.57 65.12
C LEU A 627 -38.37 57.88 66.48
N ARG A 628 -37.25 57.94 67.23
CA ARG A 628 -37.16 57.35 68.57
C ARG A 628 -38.09 58.06 69.55
N ARG A 629 -38.12 59.40 69.54
CA ARG A 629 -39.03 60.21 70.37
C ARG A 629 -40.49 59.95 70.01
N PHE A 630 -40.81 59.82 68.72
CA PHE A 630 -42.16 59.49 68.26
C PHE A 630 -42.58 58.08 68.71
N GLN A 631 -41.69 57.09 68.65
CA GLN A 631 -41.94 55.74 69.18
C GLN A 631 -42.16 55.76 70.70
N GLU A 632 -41.31 56.47 71.45
CA GLU A 632 -41.44 56.62 72.91
C GLU A 632 -42.77 57.30 73.30
N MET A 633 -43.23 58.26 72.51
CA MET A 633 -44.55 58.91 72.64
C MET A 633 -45.70 57.93 72.40
N LEU A 634 -45.62 57.08 71.36
CA LEU A 634 -46.62 56.05 71.08
C LEU A 634 -46.64 54.92 72.12
N GLU A 635 -45.50 54.58 72.72
CA GLU A 635 -45.41 53.55 73.76
C GLU A 635 -45.92 54.03 75.12
N ASN A 636 -45.63 55.28 75.49
CA ASN A 636 -45.95 55.85 76.81
C ASN A 636 -47.21 56.72 76.83
N MET A 637 -48.02 56.69 75.76
CA MET A 637 -49.19 57.56 75.50
C MET A 637 -49.87 58.08 76.77
N ASN A 638 -49.53 59.31 77.12
CA ASN A 638 -50.13 60.04 78.23
C ASN A 638 -50.95 61.22 77.65
N PRO A 639 -52.29 61.19 77.75
CA PRO A 639 -53.15 62.18 77.10
C PRO A 639 -52.94 63.61 77.61
N GLU A 640 -52.34 63.81 78.79
CA GLU A 640 -52.04 65.14 79.32
C GLU A 640 -50.73 65.74 78.75
N THR A 641 -49.76 64.92 78.31
CA THR A 641 -48.47 65.40 77.77
C THR A 641 -48.35 65.28 76.25
N LEU A 642 -49.26 64.52 75.61
CA LEU A 642 -49.28 64.29 74.17
C LEU A 642 -49.24 65.56 73.30
N PRO A 643 -50.00 66.65 73.60
CA PRO A 643 -49.93 67.86 72.78
C PRO A 643 -48.58 68.57 72.87
N GLN A 644 -47.89 68.44 74.01
CA GLN A 644 -46.59 69.06 74.24
C GLN A 644 -45.48 68.26 73.53
N GLU A 645 -45.52 66.94 73.63
CA GLU A 645 -44.56 66.04 72.94
C GLU A 645 -44.70 66.15 71.40
N LEU A 646 -45.93 66.22 70.89
CA LEU A 646 -46.17 66.42 69.46
C LEU A 646 -45.71 67.80 68.98
N GLN A 647 -45.84 68.83 69.83
CA GLN A 647 -45.31 70.17 69.55
C GLN A 647 -43.78 70.15 69.42
N ASP A 648 -43.09 69.48 70.35
CA ASP A 648 -41.62 69.36 70.33
C ASP A 648 -41.15 68.60 69.07
N ILE A 649 -41.80 67.49 68.72
CA ILE A 649 -41.54 66.73 67.49
C ILE A 649 -41.77 67.59 66.24
N ARG A 650 -42.84 68.40 66.20
CA ARG A 650 -43.09 69.30 65.07
C ARG A 650 -41.99 70.35 64.92
N MET A 651 -41.49 70.90 66.02
CA MET A 651 -40.40 71.89 65.98
C MET A 651 -39.09 71.27 65.50
N ASP A 652 -38.78 70.04 65.94
CA ASP A 652 -37.63 69.28 65.45
C ASP A 652 -37.77 68.97 63.95
N HIS A 653 -38.97 68.58 63.49
CA HIS A 653 -39.28 68.36 62.08
C HIS A 653 -39.13 69.64 61.24
N GLU A 654 -39.58 70.79 61.76
CA GLU A 654 -39.45 72.09 61.09
C GLU A 654 -37.97 72.50 60.90
N ALA A 655 -37.10 72.23 61.87
CA ALA A 655 -35.67 72.48 61.75
C ALA A 655 -35.03 71.62 60.65
N LEU A 656 -35.40 70.33 60.59
CA LEU A 656 -34.95 69.40 59.57
C LEU A 656 -35.41 69.83 58.17
N MET A 657 -36.65 70.31 58.03
CA MET A 657 -37.16 70.86 56.77
C MET A 657 -36.39 72.11 56.33
N GLU A 658 -36.09 73.02 57.25
CA GLU A 658 -35.31 74.23 56.93
C GLU A 658 -33.90 73.89 56.42
N GLN A 659 -33.26 72.85 56.98
CA GLN A 659 -31.97 72.35 56.49
C GLN A 659 -32.09 71.70 55.10
N LEU A 660 -33.15 70.93 54.86
CA LEU A 660 -33.41 70.30 53.57
C LEU A 660 -33.63 71.35 52.46
N GLU A 661 -34.43 72.38 52.73
CA GLU A 661 -34.69 73.50 51.81
C GLU A 661 -33.41 74.30 51.50
N ARG A 662 -32.56 74.54 52.51
CA ARG A 662 -31.25 75.18 52.29
C ARG A 662 -30.34 74.32 51.42
N THR A 663 -30.36 73.00 51.61
CA THR A 663 -29.58 72.05 50.82
C THR A 663 -30.06 72.00 49.37
N GLN A 664 -31.37 71.93 49.15
CA GLN A 664 -31.99 72.00 47.81
C GLN A 664 -31.61 73.30 47.10
N ALA A 665 -31.74 74.45 47.75
CA ALA A 665 -31.39 75.75 47.17
C ALA A 665 -29.91 75.83 46.78
N MET A 666 -29.02 75.22 47.58
CA MET A 666 -27.59 75.16 47.29
C MET A 666 -27.28 74.23 46.11
N LEU A 667 -27.98 73.09 46.00
CA LEU A 667 -27.87 72.15 44.88
C LEU A 667 -28.38 72.77 43.57
N GLU A 668 -29.52 73.47 43.59
CA GLU A 668 -29.99 74.25 42.44
C GLU A 668 -28.97 75.29 42.00
N GLN A 669 -28.37 76.00 42.95
CA GLN A 669 -27.35 76.99 42.67
C GLN A 669 -26.12 76.33 42.02
N LEU A 670 -25.65 75.21 42.57
CA LEU A 670 -24.55 74.43 41.99
C LEU A 670 -24.85 73.97 40.56
N GLN A 671 -26.07 73.49 40.30
CA GLN A 671 -26.49 73.06 38.97
C GLN A 671 -26.48 74.23 37.96
N ARG A 672 -26.97 75.41 38.36
CA ARG A 672 -26.90 76.62 37.51
C ARG A 672 -25.45 77.00 37.19
N ASP A 673 -24.56 76.90 38.16
CA ASP A 673 -23.15 77.19 37.97
C ASP A 673 -22.45 76.14 37.08
N GLN A 674 -22.81 74.86 37.22
CA GLN A 674 -22.33 73.77 36.35
C GLN A 674 -22.78 73.96 34.91
N LYS A 675 -24.05 74.35 34.68
CA LYS A 675 -24.55 74.68 33.34
C LYS A 675 -23.77 75.82 32.70
N MET A 676 -23.44 76.85 33.46
CA MET A 676 -22.62 77.95 32.95
C MET A 676 -21.16 77.54 32.66
N ASP A 677 -20.58 76.66 33.47
CA ASP A 677 -19.25 76.08 33.20
C ASP A 677 -19.27 75.22 31.93
N ALA A 678 -20.28 74.37 31.77
CA ALA A 678 -20.48 73.54 30.59
C ALA A 678 -20.58 74.37 29.30
N LEU A 679 -21.41 75.42 29.32
CA LEU A 679 -21.55 76.36 28.20
C LEU A 679 -20.22 77.05 27.89
N GLN A 680 -19.45 77.44 28.91
CA GLN A 680 -18.15 78.06 28.72
C GLN A 680 -17.16 77.08 28.06
N ARG A 681 -17.08 75.83 28.52
CA ARG A 681 -16.22 74.80 27.92
C ARG A 681 -16.63 74.48 26.50
N GLN A 682 -17.92 74.41 26.21
CA GLN A 682 -18.43 74.20 24.86
C GLN A 682 -18.00 75.34 23.92
N VAL A 683 -18.02 76.59 24.40
CA VAL A 683 -17.50 77.74 23.64
C VAL A 683 -15.99 77.62 23.42
N ASP A 684 -15.23 77.23 24.44
CA ASP A 684 -13.77 77.04 24.33
C ASP A 684 -13.42 75.92 23.34
N GLU A 685 -14.16 74.81 23.35
CA GLU A 685 -14.04 73.70 22.41
C GLU A 685 -14.34 74.16 20.97
N MET A 686 -15.43 74.91 20.75
CA MET A 686 -15.73 75.49 19.44
C MET A 686 -14.61 76.41 18.95
N ILE A 687 -14.01 77.20 19.84
CA ILE A 687 -12.87 78.07 19.50
C ILE A 687 -11.66 77.23 19.09
N GLN A 688 -11.32 76.17 19.84
CA GLN A 688 -10.21 75.27 19.50
C GLN A 688 -10.47 74.56 18.17
N ARG A 689 -11.66 74.01 17.96
CA ARG A 689 -12.03 73.34 16.71
C ARG A 689 -11.94 74.28 15.52
N GLN A 690 -12.35 75.54 15.69
CA GLN A 690 -12.19 76.55 14.65
C GLN A 690 -10.70 76.83 14.36
N GLN A 691 -9.82 76.82 15.36
CA GLN A 691 -8.38 76.99 15.16
C GLN A 691 -7.74 75.80 14.45
N GLU A 692 -8.11 74.57 14.81
CA GLU A 692 -7.67 73.34 14.15
C GLU A 692 -8.10 73.32 12.69
N LEU A 693 -9.39 73.55 12.40
CA LEU A 693 -9.91 73.63 11.03
C LEU A 693 -9.20 74.71 10.21
N ARG A 694 -8.88 75.86 10.82
CA ARG A 694 -8.07 76.90 10.17
C ARG A 694 -6.65 76.43 9.88
N ALA A 695 -6.00 75.77 10.84
CA ALA A 695 -4.65 75.23 10.66
C ALA A 695 -4.61 74.14 9.58
N GLU A 696 -5.61 73.24 9.53
CA GLU A 696 -5.77 72.25 8.46
C GLU A 696 -6.00 72.91 7.10
N THR A 697 -6.85 73.94 7.04
CA THR A 697 -7.12 74.68 5.81
C THR A 697 -5.89 75.45 5.31
N GLU A 698 -5.10 76.05 6.22
CA GLU A 698 -3.84 76.74 5.91
C GLU A 698 -2.70 75.78 5.52
N ALA A 699 -2.73 74.54 6.03
CA ALA A 699 -1.77 73.49 5.70
C ALA A 699 -2.07 72.78 4.35
N MET A 700 -3.27 72.93 3.79
CA MET A 700 -3.58 72.47 2.44
C MET A 700 -2.92 73.40 1.39
N PRO A 701 -2.15 72.89 0.43
CA PRO A 701 -1.59 73.72 -0.63
C PRO A 701 -2.71 74.19 -1.57
N ASP A 702 -2.59 75.46 -2.00
CA ASP A 702 -3.53 76.32 -2.77
C ASP A 702 -4.02 75.78 -4.14
N SER A 703 -3.96 74.48 -4.41
CA SER A 703 -4.24 73.88 -5.71
C SER A 703 -5.51 73.01 -5.75
N THR A 704 -6.64 73.48 -5.19
CA THR A 704 -7.98 72.97 -5.54
C THR A 704 -9.08 73.90 -5.01
N GLY A 705 -9.05 75.18 -5.39
CA GLY A 705 -9.95 76.22 -4.84
C GLY A 705 -11.31 76.39 -5.53
N ALA A 706 -11.84 75.41 -6.27
CA ALA A 706 -13.10 75.63 -7.02
C ALA A 706 -14.11 74.47 -7.01
N GLU A 707 -13.69 73.21 -6.90
CA GLU A 707 -14.65 72.07 -6.88
C GLU A 707 -15.10 71.69 -5.47
N SER A 708 -14.26 71.88 -4.45
CA SER A 708 -14.55 71.50 -3.05
C SER A 708 -15.45 72.49 -2.30
N ALA A 709 -15.59 73.73 -2.80
CA ALA A 709 -16.47 74.72 -2.18
C ALA A 709 -17.96 74.47 -2.48
N GLU A 710 -18.28 73.84 -3.62
CA GLU A 710 -19.65 73.45 -3.95
C GLU A 710 -20.08 72.22 -3.15
N ASP A 711 -19.21 71.22 -2.96
CA ASP A 711 -19.51 70.04 -2.14
C ASP A 711 -19.65 70.38 -0.63
N ALA A 712 -18.80 71.28 -0.10
CA ALA A 712 -18.90 71.74 1.29
C ALA A 712 -20.15 72.61 1.53
N ALA A 713 -20.53 73.44 0.56
CA ALA A 713 -21.78 74.20 0.63
C ALA A 713 -23.01 73.28 0.60
N GLN A 714 -22.96 72.22 -0.20
CA GLN A 714 -24.04 71.25 -0.32
C GLN A 714 -24.18 70.35 0.93
N GLN A 715 -23.06 69.94 1.54
CA GLN A 715 -23.07 69.24 2.83
C GLN A 715 -23.53 70.13 3.99
N SER A 716 -23.19 71.41 3.99
CA SER A 716 -23.68 72.36 5.00
C SER A 716 -25.18 72.65 4.85
N ALA A 717 -25.71 72.60 3.62
CA ALA A 717 -27.15 72.73 3.36
C ALA A 717 -27.91 71.47 3.79
N GLU A 718 -27.38 70.27 3.56
CA GLU A 718 -27.98 69.01 4.04
C GLU A 718 -27.91 68.86 5.56
N ALA A 719 -26.82 69.32 6.20
CA ALA A 719 -26.73 69.35 7.66
C ALA A 719 -27.78 70.29 8.26
N ALA A 720 -27.95 71.50 7.70
CA ALA A 720 -28.96 72.46 8.17
C ALA A 720 -30.41 71.98 7.97
N ASP A 721 -30.69 71.22 6.89
CA ASP A 721 -32.01 70.64 6.64
C ASP A 721 -32.30 69.47 7.61
N SER A 722 -31.28 68.71 8.01
CA SER A 722 -31.41 67.64 9.00
C SER A 722 -31.66 68.14 10.42
N THR A 723 -31.04 69.27 10.81
CA THR A 723 -31.27 69.90 12.12
C THR A 723 -32.68 70.51 12.20
N ALA A 724 -33.16 71.11 11.10
CA ALA A 724 -34.52 71.65 11.02
C ALA A 724 -35.61 70.56 11.06
N LEU A 725 -35.32 69.36 10.55
CA LEU A 725 -36.19 68.18 10.64
C LEU A 725 -36.19 67.56 12.05
N GLY A 726 -35.08 67.63 12.78
CA GLY A 726 -34.99 67.22 14.19
C GLY A 726 -35.77 68.15 15.13
N GLU A 727 -35.60 69.47 14.97
CA GLU A 727 -36.33 70.46 15.78
C GLU A 727 -37.85 70.45 15.52
N GLN A 728 -38.32 70.04 14.33
CA GLN A 728 -39.75 69.85 14.05
C GLN A 728 -40.32 68.55 14.64
N ALA A 729 -39.49 67.53 14.83
CA ALA A 729 -39.91 66.28 15.47
C ALA A 729 -40.04 66.47 16.99
N ASP A 730 -39.10 67.16 17.64
CA ASP A 730 -39.17 67.49 19.07
C ASP A 730 -40.31 68.45 19.40
N ALA A 731 -40.65 69.37 18.49
CA ALA A 731 -41.80 70.27 18.66
C ALA A 731 -43.16 69.55 18.52
N GLN A 732 -43.24 68.42 17.80
CA GLN A 732 -44.48 67.63 17.67
C GLN A 732 -44.68 66.61 18.79
N ASP A 733 -43.61 66.08 19.40
CA ASP A 733 -43.72 65.21 20.58
C ASP A 733 -44.05 66.00 21.85
N GLY A 734 -43.65 67.27 21.95
CA GLY A 734 -44.06 68.16 23.04
C GLY A 734 -45.54 68.50 23.07
N GLU A 735 -46.24 68.54 21.92
CA GLU A 735 -47.68 68.83 21.85
C GLU A 735 -48.59 67.60 22.10
N GLN A 736 -48.04 66.38 22.16
CA GLN A 736 -48.80 65.16 22.50
C GLN A 736 -48.76 64.76 23.98
N GLN A 737 -47.90 65.38 24.79
CA GLN A 737 -47.84 65.13 26.24
C GLN A 737 -48.75 66.05 27.07
N ASP A 738 -49.41 67.04 26.45
CA ASP A 738 -50.29 68.01 27.12
C ASP A 738 -51.80 67.84 26.77
N GLN A 739 -52.23 66.62 26.38
CA GLN A 739 -53.66 66.26 26.21
C GLN A 739 -54.13 65.14 27.12
#